data_AF-A0A087E393-F1
#
_entry.id   AF-A0A087E393-F1
#
_cell.length_a   1.000
_cell.length_b   1.000
_cell.length_c   1.000
_cell.angle_alpha   90.00
_cell.angle_beta   90.00
_cell.angle_gamma   90.00
#
_symmetry.space_group_name_H-M   'P 1'
#
loop_
_entity.id
_entity.type
_entity.pdbx_description
1 polymer ?
#
loop_
_entity_poly.entity_id
_entity_poly.type
_entity_poly.pdbx_seq_one_letter_code
_entity_poly.pdbx_strand_id
1 'polypeptide(L)'
;MGTQRHRAPHAMMRVILAGVMACAMLFASFSIVGTQTALAAGTGRDSYTDTLGNADFEAARAKYGLTKDMKNGAILHAWMWSFNTIKNNMKAIAEAGYTSVQTEPMSAVKTNPANGKKFTENWYYVYQPTDTTIGNFVVGSEQDLKDMCAEAHKYGVRIIVDVVANHFTSDWNAIGSDWKDTSLFHSRTNCPGNAGDQINYSNRWQVTHCHLLGLWDINTENQTAANKMKDFLVEAVNDGVDGFRFDAAKHVELPDEFPQHSVYWETILKNGAQYQYGEVLQGDSSLSYTGYTNMFTQYSSDGGGATASDYGKTVRAAIKSSSLNASNLSNLRNGGAKDDQLVTWVESHDNYANGDKESTGLNDYQLRMGWAIVGSRAGGAPLYFNRPVGSGGNNAQFAEQSQLGDAGDNMWKDKAVVAVNHFRNKVNGNSEYLRNCQSQNSCLMVERYAKDGKADDDGVVIANMGGDVNLAGSDTTLDDGTYTDQVNGGTITVSGGKITAGTAKAYAVSAYYQTNDSGSGSSTGGSSTGGSGQTTGATVVYATKPSWWNTINAYIYKDDGSASAASNASWPGVAMTRLTADDGCAKAGTYRVDVPDLGSGTYRVIFSDNGSSSNRYPADTVAGMAFTRGTSVQWDGRDTSLETVQCSTPATKVAISGDGVTDGKLSLSTGATAQLTATVTPSTATGTVTWASSSPLIATVDANGRVSALKAGTTTITASVGKVTATVDVAVTASQTGSETKNVVYASKPSGWNALYAYVYTGDGTTAKSNATWPGVAMTQLTADDGCAKAGMYRYEVPDLGTGTYRVIFNDGGSQQTPGAQQAGMELKGTMAWTGGDTLNTLSCQTVPPTTNGITGDGVTDGALAIAAGKTVQLGVNGKTVSMPDAKWWSDGSAVAVTGTGLIVGVTAGTSTVSVTTVDATYQLAVTVK
;
A
#
# COMPACT_ATOMS: atom_id res chain seq x y z
N MET A 1 -7.95 3.90 65.65
CA MET A 1 -6.98 3.99 66.76
C MET A 1 -5.62 3.51 66.27
N GLY A 2 -4.54 3.76 67.03
CA GLY A 2 -3.15 3.57 66.57
C GLY A 2 -2.75 2.13 66.23
N THR A 3 -1.67 1.79 65.51
CA THR A 3 -0.26 2.25 65.38
C THR A 3 0.68 1.09 65.75
N GLN A 4 1.91 1.12 65.22
CA GLN A 4 3.06 0.25 65.54
C GLN A 4 3.05 -1.17 64.90
N ARG A 5 4.20 -1.76 64.50
CA ARG A 5 5.61 -1.58 64.95
C ARG A 5 6.65 -1.96 63.86
N HIS A 6 7.79 -1.24 63.85
CA HIS A 6 9.22 -1.67 63.69
C HIS A 6 9.63 -2.94 62.89
N ARG A 7 10.82 -3.06 62.27
CA ARG A 7 12.09 -2.26 62.20
C ARG A 7 12.95 -2.74 61.01
N ALA A 8 13.95 -1.96 60.60
CA ALA A 8 15.00 -2.30 59.61
C ALA A 8 16.40 -2.37 60.30
N PRO A 9 17.56 -2.25 59.62
CA PRO A 9 18.16 -3.03 58.50
C PRO A 9 19.59 -3.56 58.84
N HIS A 10 20.28 -4.22 57.89
CA HIS A 10 21.76 -4.32 57.89
C HIS A 10 22.36 -4.20 56.45
N ALA A 11 23.69 -4.03 56.32
CA ALA A 11 24.32 -3.40 55.15
C ALA A 11 25.77 -3.86 54.82
N MET A 12 26.18 -3.65 53.55
CA MET A 12 27.57 -3.65 52.99
C MET A 12 28.30 -5.03 52.90
N MET A 13 29.32 -5.31 52.05
CA MET A 13 30.14 -4.52 51.10
C MET A 13 30.83 -5.39 49.99
N ARG A 14 30.86 -4.90 48.72
CA ARG A 14 31.84 -5.03 47.58
C ARG A 14 32.87 -6.20 47.44
N VAL A 15 33.10 -6.70 46.20
CA VAL A 15 34.31 -6.50 45.32
C VAL A 15 34.47 -7.59 44.20
N ILE A 16 34.35 -7.16 42.92
CA ILE A 16 35.15 -7.44 41.67
C ILE A 16 35.83 -8.81 41.42
N LEU A 17 35.56 -9.48 40.26
CA LEU A 17 36.43 -9.63 39.05
C LEU A 17 35.72 -10.44 37.92
N ALA A 18 36.26 -10.47 36.69
CA ALA A 18 35.62 -11.00 35.48
C ALA A 18 36.45 -12.08 34.73
N GLY A 19 35.79 -12.86 33.85
CA GLY A 19 36.36 -13.15 32.51
C GLY A 19 36.62 -14.60 32.04
N VAL A 20 35.88 -14.98 30.98
CA VAL A 20 36.35 -15.65 29.72
C VAL A 20 36.42 -17.21 29.61
N MET A 21 36.05 -17.67 28.40
CA MET A 21 36.36 -18.93 27.66
C MET A 21 35.41 -20.15 27.79
N ALA A 22 35.34 -21.04 26.78
CA ALA A 22 34.65 -20.91 25.46
C ALA A 22 34.57 -22.28 24.73
N CYS A 23 33.66 -22.39 23.75
CA CYS A 23 33.59 -23.38 22.64
C CYS A 23 33.37 -24.89 22.92
N ALA A 24 32.24 -25.38 22.40
CA ALA A 24 32.14 -26.65 21.64
C ALA A 24 31.10 -26.47 20.51
N MET A 25 31.28 -27.12 19.37
CA MET A 25 30.59 -26.81 18.11
C MET A 25 29.75 -27.97 17.52
N LEU A 26 28.66 -27.59 16.85
CA LEU A 26 28.09 -28.15 15.60
C LEU A 26 27.21 -29.43 15.57
N PHE A 27 26.02 -29.19 14.99
CA PHE A 27 25.16 -29.99 14.09
C PHE A 27 24.02 -30.92 14.58
N ALA A 28 22.90 -30.74 13.85
CA ALA A 28 21.73 -31.59 13.64
C ALA A 28 20.68 -31.75 14.78
N SER A 29 19.36 -31.75 14.52
CA SER A 29 18.57 -31.33 13.34
C SER A 29 17.06 -31.40 13.67
N PHE A 30 16.23 -30.55 13.05
CA PHE A 30 14.77 -30.66 12.91
C PHE A 30 13.92 -31.14 14.11
N SER A 31 13.17 -30.22 14.73
CA SER A 31 11.92 -30.54 15.44
C SER A 31 10.98 -29.33 15.53
N ILE A 32 10.01 -29.30 14.62
CA ILE A 32 8.64 -28.77 14.76
C ILE A 32 8.50 -27.41 15.49
N VAL A 33 8.33 -26.34 14.71
CA VAL A 33 7.68 -25.10 15.18
C VAL A 33 6.20 -25.41 15.37
N GLY A 34 5.81 -25.70 16.61
CA GLY A 34 4.40 -25.82 16.99
C GLY A 34 3.79 -24.44 17.19
N THR A 35 3.07 -23.94 16.18
CA THR A 35 2.29 -22.70 16.31
C THR A 35 1.15 -22.90 17.32
N GLN A 36 1.28 -22.32 18.51
CA GLN A 36 0.13 -22.13 19.40
C GLN A 36 -0.70 -20.96 18.87
N THR A 37 -1.87 -21.24 18.30
CA THR A 37 -2.91 -20.23 18.12
C THR A 37 -3.93 -20.35 19.25
N ALA A 38 -3.79 -19.48 20.25
CA ALA A 38 -4.79 -19.34 21.29
C ALA A 38 -5.97 -18.52 20.73
N LEU A 39 -7.17 -19.10 20.72
CA LEU A 39 -8.41 -18.36 20.55
C LEU A 39 -8.98 -18.02 21.93
N ALA A 40 -8.52 -16.91 22.49
CA ALA A 40 -9.13 -16.28 23.65
C ALA A 40 -10.26 -15.35 23.19
N ALA A 41 -11.45 -15.50 23.77
CA ALA A 41 -12.48 -14.48 23.64
C ALA A 41 -12.16 -13.31 24.58
N GLY A 42 -12.19 -12.08 24.06
CA GLY A 42 -12.23 -10.87 24.89
C GLY A 42 -11.00 -10.58 25.75
N THR A 43 -9.82 -10.47 25.14
CA THR A 43 -8.66 -9.77 25.74
C THR A 43 -8.29 -8.59 24.85
N GLY A 44 -8.15 -7.39 25.43
CA GLY A 44 -7.86 -6.18 24.65
C GLY A 44 -6.58 -6.33 23.84
N ARG A 45 -6.73 -6.43 22.51
CA ARG A 45 -5.61 -6.45 21.58
C ARG A 45 -4.96 -5.07 21.58
N ASP A 46 -3.64 -5.07 21.51
CA ASP A 46 -2.80 -3.89 21.37
C ASP A 46 -1.92 -4.11 20.14
N SER A 47 -1.99 -3.17 19.20
CA SER A 47 -1.21 -3.15 17.95
C SER A 47 0.31 -3.17 18.20
N TYR A 48 0.77 -2.81 19.42
CA TYR A 48 2.14 -3.08 19.86
C TYR A 48 2.55 -4.55 19.66
N THR A 49 1.65 -5.49 19.96
CA THR A 49 1.94 -6.95 19.90
C THR A 49 2.27 -7.40 18.48
N ASP A 50 1.58 -6.83 17.49
CA ASP A 50 1.74 -7.17 16.09
C ASP A 50 2.95 -6.45 15.45
N THR A 51 3.39 -5.33 16.04
CA THR A 51 4.50 -4.50 15.52
C THR A 51 5.77 -4.52 16.40
N LEU A 52 5.93 -3.62 17.39
CA LEU A 52 7.16 -3.51 18.20
C LEU A 52 7.43 -4.72 19.10
N GLY A 53 6.39 -5.47 19.46
CA GLY A 53 6.48 -6.74 20.17
C GLY A 53 6.79 -7.93 19.25
N ASN A 54 6.74 -7.74 17.93
CA ASN A 54 6.94 -8.77 16.93
C ASN A 54 8.34 -8.67 16.29
N ALA A 55 9.13 -9.74 16.43
CA ALA A 55 10.51 -9.78 15.92
C ALA A 55 10.59 -9.73 14.39
N ASP A 56 9.61 -10.28 13.67
CA ASP A 56 9.60 -10.27 12.20
C ASP A 56 9.28 -8.88 11.66
N PHE A 57 8.33 -8.18 12.30
CA PHE A 57 8.05 -6.77 12.03
C PHE A 57 9.28 -5.91 12.30
N GLU A 58 9.92 -6.05 13.47
CA GLU A 58 11.11 -5.26 13.82
C GLU A 58 12.29 -5.50 12.87
N ALA A 59 12.47 -6.75 12.41
CA ALA A 59 13.47 -7.09 11.41
C ALA A 59 13.15 -6.44 10.04
N ALA A 60 11.89 -6.44 9.61
CA ALA A 60 11.46 -5.76 8.39
C ALA A 60 11.62 -4.23 8.49
N ARG A 61 11.17 -3.62 9.59
CA ARG A 61 11.30 -2.19 9.87
C ARG A 61 12.78 -1.75 9.83
N ALA A 62 13.66 -2.51 10.49
CA ALA A 62 15.10 -2.23 10.50
C ALA A 62 15.72 -2.38 9.10
N LYS A 63 15.33 -3.39 8.33
CA LYS A 63 15.78 -3.61 6.94
C LYS A 63 15.44 -2.43 6.02
N TYR A 64 14.27 -1.81 6.18
CA TYR A 64 13.86 -0.64 5.39
C TYR A 64 14.28 0.70 5.99
N GLY A 65 14.99 0.70 7.13
CA GLY A 65 15.45 1.93 7.79
C GLY A 65 14.32 2.81 8.30
N LEU A 66 13.18 2.23 8.69
CA LEU A 66 12.01 2.96 9.18
C LEU A 66 12.14 3.26 10.68
N THR A 67 11.58 4.37 11.19
CA THR A 67 11.71 4.73 12.61
C THR A 67 10.95 3.75 13.49
N LYS A 68 11.49 3.48 14.68
CA LYS A 68 10.82 2.65 15.68
C LYS A 68 9.43 3.21 16.02
N ASP A 69 9.42 4.50 16.35
CA ASP A 69 8.26 5.25 16.82
C ASP A 69 7.59 5.95 15.64
N MET A 70 6.25 5.84 15.51
CA MET A 70 5.45 6.44 14.44
C MET A 70 5.54 7.97 14.45
N LYS A 71 5.47 8.58 15.65
CA LYS A 71 5.56 10.04 15.83
C LYS A 71 6.86 10.65 15.29
N ASN A 72 7.90 9.83 15.14
CA ASN A 72 9.22 10.24 14.68
C ASN A 72 9.38 10.05 13.17
N GLY A 73 8.62 9.17 12.52
CA GLY A 73 8.73 8.83 11.11
C GLY A 73 7.88 9.70 10.19
N ALA A 74 8.08 9.57 8.88
CA ALA A 74 7.20 10.17 7.88
C ALA A 74 5.92 9.32 7.66
N ILE A 75 4.79 10.01 7.51
CA ILE A 75 3.47 9.43 7.19
C ILE A 75 3.17 9.68 5.71
N LEU A 76 2.84 8.64 4.94
CA LEU A 76 2.23 8.80 3.62
C LEU A 76 0.72 8.92 3.75
N HIS A 77 0.12 10.06 3.44
CA HIS A 77 -1.33 10.13 3.28
C HIS A 77 -1.69 9.67 1.87
N ALA A 78 -2.08 8.39 1.79
CA ALA A 78 -2.51 7.71 0.57
C ALA A 78 -3.95 8.09 0.21
N TRP A 79 -4.16 9.39 -0.02
CA TRP A 79 -5.49 9.99 -0.10
C TRP A 79 -6.32 9.40 -1.24
N MET A 80 -7.49 8.87 -0.89
CA MET A 80 -8.41 8.14 -1.79
C MET A 80 -7.85 6.85 -2.41
N TRP A 81 -6.73 6.30 -1.93
CA TRP A 81 -6.25 4.99 -2.36
C TRP A 81 -7.10 3.88 -1.73
N SER A 82 -7.42 2.83 -2.49
CA SER A 82 -8.05 1.64 -1.91
C SER A 82 -7.07 0.85 -1.03
N PHE A 83 -7.58 0.07 -0.07
CA PHE A 83 -6.76 -0.84 0.74
C PHE A 83 -5.96 -1.80 -0.16
N ASN A 84 -6.56 -2.30 -1.24
CA ASN A 84 -5.85 -3.11 -2.24
C ASN A 84 -4.74 -2.33 -2.98
N THR A 85 -4.96 -1.05 -3.29
CA THR A 85 -3.94 -0.17 -3.90
C THR A 85 -2.76 0.06 -2.96
N ILE A 86 -3.03 0.32 -1.67
CA ILE A 86 -2.00 0.47 -0.63
C ILE A 86 -1.22 -0.85 -0.48
N LYS A 87 -1.92 -1.98 -0.32
CA LYS A 87 -1.36 -3.34 -0.26
C LYS A 87 -0.41 -3.62 -1.43
N ASN A 88 -0.85 -3.35 -2.66
CA ASN A 88 -0.07 -3.60 -3.87
C ASN A 88 1.16 -2.67 -4.03
N ASN A 89 1.23 -1.56 -3.30
CA ASN A 89 2.37 -0.63 -3.32
C ASN A 89 3.26 -0.72 -2.07
N MET A 90 2.93 -1.59 -1.10
CA MET A 90 3.53 -1.59 0.24
C MET A 90 5.06 -1.65 0.25
N LYS A 91 5.64 -2.51 -0.59
CA LYS A 91 7.10 -2.58 -0.77
C LYS A 91 7.71 -1.23 -1.16
N ALA A 92 7.10 -0.55 -2.13
CA ALA A 92 7.60 0.73 -2.61
C ALA A 92 7.39 1.86 -1.58
N ILE A 93 6.35 1.78 -0.75
CA ILE A 93 6.11 2.69 0.39
C ILE A 93 7.24 2.56 1.43
N ALA A 94 7.62 1.32 1.78
CA ALA A 94 8.75 1.05 2.67
C ALA A 94 10.09 1.47 2.06
N GLU A 95 10.33 1.19 0.77
CA GLU A 95 11.53 1.63 0.04
C GLU A 95 11.62 3.17 -0.07
N ALA A 96 10.48 3.86 -0.09
CA ALA A 96 10.40 5.31 -0.03
C ALA A 96 10.63 5.90 1.39
N GLY A 97 10.83 5.07 2.41
CA GLY A 97 11.17 5.50 3.77
C GLY A 97 10.00 5.94 4.64
N TYR A 98 8.75 5.68 4.24
CA TYR A 98 7.59 5.98 5.08
C TYR A 98 7.45 4.95 6.20
N THR A 99 7.34 5.42 7.44
CA THR A 99 7.16 4.56 8.62
C THR A 99 5.69 4.15 8.79
N SER A 100 4.76 4.98 8.29
CA SER A 100 3.34 4.68 8.31
C SER A 100 2.58 5.23 7.10
N VAL A 101 1.39 4.70 6.88
CA VAL A 101 0.43 5.16 5.86
C VAL A 101 -0.84 5.63 6.56
N GLN A 102 -1.33 6.83 6.26
CA GLN A 102 -2.72 7.21 6.52
C GLN A 102 -3.59 6.82 5.33
N THR A 103 -4.67 6.07 5.59
CA THR A 103 -5.76 5.78 4.65
C THR A 103 -7.03 6.55 5.01
N GLU A 104 -8.03 6.51 4.13
CA GLU A 104 -9.30 7.24 4.23
C GLU A 104 -10.30 6.62 5.23
N PRO A 105 -11.41 7.31 5.56
CA PRO A 105 -12.47 6.76 6.37
C PRO A 105 -12.93 5.37 5.92
N MET A 106 -12.75 4.40 6.81
CA MET A 106 -13.11 3.00 6.58
C MET A 106 -14.59 2.70 6.77
N SER A 107 -15.39 3.64 7.28
CA SER A 107 -16.79 3.42 7.64
C SER A 107 -17.71 3.19 6.42
N ALA A 108 -18.80 2.47 6.70
CA ALA A 108 -20.14 2.64 6.13
C ALA A 108 -20.41 4.08 5.69
N VAL A 109 -20.54 4.37 4.38
CA VAL A 109 -20.53 5.74 3.85
C VAL A 109 -21.68 5.98 2.86
N LYS A 110 -22.24 7.20 2.85
CA LYS A 110 -23.27 7.59 1.89
C LYS A 110 -22.72 7.52 0.47
N THR A 111 -23.34 6.70 -0.38
CA THR A 111 -22.93 6.56 -1.78
C THR A 111 -23.81 7.39 -2.72
N ASN A 112 -23.22 7.92 -3.78
CA ASN A 112 -23.95 8.40 -4.95
C ASN A 112 -23.45 7.66 -6.22
N PRO A 113 -24.07 6.52 -6.58
CA PRO A 113 -23.63 5.71 -7.71
C PRO A 113 -23.65 6.43 -9.07
N ALA A 114 -24.50 7.46 -9.24
CA ALA A 114 -24.59 8.22 -10.48
C ALA A 114 -23.31 9.03 -10.79
N ASN A 115 -22.56 9.40 -9.75
CA ASN A 115 -21.31 10.16 -9.85
C ASN A 115 -20.06 9.27 -10.04
N GLY A 116 -20.21 7.95 -9.88
CA GLY A 116 -19.12 6.97 -10.07
C GLY A 116 -17.97 7.13 -9.07
N LYS A 117 -16.72 7.11 -9.57
CA LYS A 117 -15.48 7.24 -8.80
C LYS A 117 -14.67 8.51 -9.15
N LYS A 118 -15.31 9.57 -9.64
CA LYS A 118 -14.62 10.83 -9.97
C LYS A 118 -14.25 11.62 -8.71
N PHE A 119 -13.09 12.28 -8.71
CA PHE A 119 -12.67 13.15 -7.61
C PHE A 119 -13.59 14.37 -7.49
N THR A 120 -13.82 15.09 -8.61
CA THR A 120 -14.66 16.30 -8.70
C THR A 120 -16.05 16.15 -8.09
N GLU A 121 -16.64 14.97 -8.18
CA GLU A 121 -18.04 14.73 -7.81
C GLU A 121 -18.18 14.02 -6.46
N ASN A 122 -17.19 13.23 -6.02
CA ASN A 122 -17.38 12.25 -4.94
C ASN A 122 -16.32 12.19 -3.82
N TRP A 123 -15.20 12.92 -3.86
CA TRP A 123 -14.14 12.76 -2.84
C TRP A 123 -14.64 12.93 -1.39
N TYR A 124 -15.55 13.90 -1.17
CA TYR A 124 -16.08 14.25 0.15
C TYR A 124 -17.11 13.26 0.73
N TYR A 125 -17.50 12.20 -0.01
CA TYR A 125 -18.44 11.20 0.54
C TYR A 125 -17.82 10.27 1.56
N VAL A 126 -16.50 10.05 1.57
CA VAL A 126 -15.86 9.27 2.65
C VAL A 126 -16.03 9.95 4.01
N TYR A 127 -16.17 11.29 4.02
CA TYR A 127 -16.48 12.10 5.20
C TYR A 127 -17.99 12.16 5.51
N GLN A 128 -18.79 11.20 5.03
CA GLN A 128 -20.22 11.10 5.33
C GLN A 128 -20.62 9.69 5.76
N PRO A 129 -20.27 9.29 7.00
CA PRO A 129 -20.66 7.99 7.54
C PRO A 129 -22.18 7.78 7.54
N THR A 130 -22.61 6.58 7.23
CA THR A 130 -23.98 6.09 7.42
C THR A 130 -24.06 5.08 8.56
N ASP A 131 -22.96 4.37 8.84
CA ASP A 131 -22.87 3.36 9.91
C ASP A 131 -21.41 3.20 10.37
N THR A 132 -21.19 2.55 11.51
CA THR A 132 -19.86 2.14 12.00
C THR A 132 -19.58 0.68 11.64
N THR A 133 -19.82 0.30 10.39
CA THR A 133 -19.37 -0.97 9.80
C THR A 133 -18.16 -0.71 8.91
N ILE A 134 -17.24 -1.67 8.78
CA ILE A 134 -16.01 -1.48 8.00
C ILE A 134 -16.23 -1.83 6.51
N GLY A 135 -15.91 -0.88 5.65
CA GLY A 135 -15.82 -1.01 4.20
C GLY A 135 -16.73 -0.05 3.44
N ASN A 136 -16.23 0.50 2.33
CA ASN A 136 -17.02 1.33 1.41
C ASN A 136 -16.48 1.29 -0.03
N PHE A 137 -17.20 1.94 -0.94
CA PHE A 137 -16.92 1.88 -2.39
C PHE A 137 -15.59 2.52 -2.82
N VAL A 138 -14.96 3.35 -1.99
CA VAL A 138 -13.65 3.96 -2.25
C VAL A 138 -12.55 3.02 -1.78
N VAL A 139 -12.55 2.68 -0.48
CA VAL A 139 -11.44 1.98 0.17
C VAL A 139 -11.43 0.47 -0.06
N GLY A 140 -12.60 -0.16 -0.22
CA GLY A 140 -12.74 -1.62 -0.28
C GLY A 140 -13.47 -2.19 0.93
N SER A 141 -13.33 -3.49 1.14
CA SER A 141 -13.97 -4.24 2.24
C SER A 141 -13.09 -4.33 3.51
N GLU A 142 -13.69 -4.72 4.62
CA GLU A 142 -12.99 -5.12 5.86
C GLU A 142 -11.92 -6.20 5.62
N GLN A 143 -12.16 -7.18 4.73
CA GLN A 143 -11.14 -8.17 4.40
C GLN A 143 -9.97 -7.53 3.62
N ASP A 144 -10.23 -6.50 2.81
CA ASP A 144 -9.14 -5.77 2.14
C ASP A 144 -8.32 -4.95 3.14
N LEU A 145 -8.94 -4.43 4.21
CA LEU A 145 -8.25 -3.78 5.34
C LEU A 145 -7.32 -4.78 6.04
N LYS A 146 -7.85 -5.93 6.47
CA LYS A 146 -7.10 -7.03 7.11
C LYS A 146 -5.88 -7.45 6.28
N ASP A 147 -6.10 -7.71 5.00
CA ASP A 147 -5.03 -8.08 4.07
C ASP A 147 -3.97 -6.97 3.93
N MET A 148 -4.39 -5.70 3.93
CA MET A 148 -3.51 -4.55 3.73
C MET A 148 -2.64 -4.28 4.96
N CYS A 149 -3.21 -4.36 6.16
CA CYS A 149 -2.46 -4.30 7.43
C CYS A 149 -1.47 -5.47 7.53
N ALA A 150 -1.92 -6.70 7.24
CA ALA A 150 -1.06 -7.88 7.25
C ALA A 150 0.08 -7.82 6.19
N GLU A 151 -0.11 -7.12 5.07
CA GLU A 151 0.98 -6.83 4.12
C GLU A 151 1.91 -5.73 4.64
N ALA A 152 1.37 -4.66 5.26
CA ALA A 152 2.15 -3.56 5.83
C ALA A 152 3.18 -4.04 6.85
N HIS A 153 2.75 -4.91 7.76
CA HIS A 153 3.58 -5.45 8.82
C HIS A 153 4.76 -6.29 8.29
N LYS A 154 4.64 -6.94 7.11
CA LYS A 154 5.76 -7.67 6.45
C LYS A 154 6.89 -6.75 5.97
N TYR A 155 6.60 -5.46 5.80
CA TYR A 155 7.56 -4.44 5.40
C TYR A 155 7.95 -3.50 6.56
N GLY A 156 7.43 -3.74 7.78
CA GLY A 156 7.66 -2.88 8.94
C GLY A 156 6.95 -1.52 8.88
N VAL A 157 5.92 -1.41 8.03
CA VAL A 157 5.09 -0.21 7.86
C VAL A 157 3.84 -0.34 8.72
N ARG A 158 3.40 0.77 9.33
CA ARG A 158 2.18 0.82 10.16
C ARG A 158 1.02 1.54 9.49
N ILE A 159 -0.20 1.17 9.85
CA ILE A 159 -1.44 1.71 9.27
C ILE A 159 -2.14 2.65 10.25
N ILE A 160 -2.36 3.87 9.78
CA ILE A 160 -3.21 4.88 10.41
C ILE A 160 -4.51 4.95 9.58
N VAL A 161 -5.67 4.84 10.21
CA VAL A 161 -6.96 5.03 9.52
C VAL A 161 -7.56 6.38 9.91
N ASP A 162 -8.04 7.13 8.93
CA ASP A 162 -8.87 8.31 9.16
C ASP A 162 -10.25 7.91 9.71
N VAL A 163 -10.73 8.57 10.76
CA VAL A 163 -12.00 8.22 11.42
C VAL A 163 -12.83 9.46 11.65
N VAL A 164 -14.02 9.46 11.05
CA VAL A 164 -15.07 10.43 11.31
C VAL A 164 -15.80 10.05 12.60
N ALA A 165 -15.24 10.46 13.72
CA ALA A 165 -15.77 10.20 15.06
C ALA A 165 -16.68 11.33 15.58
N ASN A 166 -16.87 12.42 14.81
CA ASN A 166 -17.69 13.57 15.21
C ASN A 166 -19.15 13.46 14.73
N HIS A 167 -19.37 13.02 13.49
CA HIS A 167 -20.66 13.19 12.82
C HIS A 167 -20.96 12.06 11.83
N PHE A 168 -22.23 12.00 11.42
CA PHE A 168 -22.72 11.17 10.32
C PHE A 168 -23.15 12.05 9.14
N THR A 169 -23.42 11.45 7.98
CA THR A 169 -24.00 12.14 6.81
C THR A 169 -25.18 13.03 7.20
N SER A 170 -25.35 14.17 6.52
CA SER A 170 -26.46 15.11 6.73
C SER A 170 -27.85 14.52 6.41
N ASP A 171 -27.88 13.39 5.71
CA ASP A 171 -29.09 12.69 5.28
C ASP A 171 -29.53 11.63 6.30
N TRP A 172 -30.46 12.02 7.18
CA TRP A 172 -31.07 11.14 8.17
C TRP A 172 -31.62 9.83 7.59
N ASN A 173 -32.07 9.82 6.33
CA ASN A 173 -32.63 8.61 5.73
C ASN A 173 -31.54 7.59 5.36
N ALA A 174 -30.32 8.05 5.08
CA ALA A 174 -29.17 7.20 4.78
C ALA A 174 -28.49 6.61 6.03
N ILE A 175 -28.68 7.18 7.22
CA ILE A 175 -28.14 6.63 8.48
C ILE A 175 -28.72 5.23 8.76
N GLY A 176 -27.84 4.27 9.03
CA GLY A 176 -28.14 2.86 9.29
C GLY A 176 -28.94 2.66 10.57
N SER A 177 -29.70 1.55 10.65
CA SER A 177 -30.66 1.27 11.74
C SER A 177 -30.04 1.40 13.13
N ASP A 178 -28.81 0.95 13.27
CA ASP A 178 -28.10 0.81 14.54
C ASP A 178 -27.64 2.16 15.11
N TRP A 179 -27.66 3.20 14.28
CA TRP A 179 -27.41 4.59 14.67
C TRP A 179 -28.64 5.49 14.52
N LYS A 180 -29.77 5.00 14.01
CA LYS A 180 -30.96 5.81 13.67
C LYS A 180 -31.84 6.18 14.88
N ASP A 181 -31.21 6.52 16.00
CA ASP A 181 -31.84 7.06 17.21
C ASP A 181 -31.36 8.50 17.43
N THR A 182 -32.30 9.45 17.48
CA THR A 182 -32.00 10.88 17.70
C THR A 182 -31.36 11.17 19.06
N SER A 183 -31.41 10.25 20.04
CA SER A 183 -30.72 10.40 21.33
C SER A 183 -29.19 10.25 21.23
N LEU A 184 -28.70 9.65 20.13
CA LEU A 184 -27.27 9.50 19.81
C LEU A 184 -26.68 10.73 19.11
N PHE A 185 -27.46 11.79 18.89
CA PHE A 185 -27.04 13.02 18.20
C PHE A 185 -27.43 14.28 18.99
N HIS A 186 -26.63 15.35 18.89
CA HIS A 186 -26.96 16.63 19.50
C HIS A 186 -28.21 17.25 18.87
N SER A 187 -29.06 17.91 19.67
CA SER A 187 -30.31 18.48 19.15
C SER A 187 -30.08 19.71 18.28
N ARG A 188 -30.46 19.61 17.00
CA ARG A 188 -30.45 20.73 16.04
C ARG A 188 -31.21 21.97 16.53
N THR A 189 -32.23 21.82 17.37
CA THR A 189 -33.01 22.95 17.90
C THR A 189 -32.24 23.87 18.84
N ASN A 190 -31.12 23.39 19.39
CA ASN A 190 -30.29 24.17 20.31
C ASN A 190 -29.25 25.03 19.55
N CYS A 191 -29.19 24.87 18.22
CA CYS A 191 -28.20 25.48 17.35
C CYS A 191 -28.86 26.40 16.30
N PRO A 192 -28.17 27.47 15.88
CA PRO A 192 -28.67 28.36 14.83
C PRO A 192 -28.61 27.69 13.45
N GLY A 193 -29.51 28.09 12.54
CA GLY A 193 -29.63 27.52 11.19
C GLY A 193 -30.66 26.40 11.08
N ASN A 194 -31.16 26.15 9.86
CA ASN A 194 -32.22 25.14 9.64
C ASN A 194 -31.73 23.71 9.88
N ALA A 195 -30.43 23.45 9.78
CA ALA A 195 -29.83 22.16 10.09
C ALA A 195 -29.03 22.19 11.41
N GLY A 196 -29.06 23.29 12.18
CA GLY A 196 -28.17 23.52 13.31
C GLY A 196 -26.74 23.87 12.90
N ASP A 197 -26.57 24.42 11.68
CA ASP A 197 -25.33 24.51 10.92
C ASP A 197 -24.62 25.88 10.96
N GLN A 198 -25.22 26.91 11.54
CA GLN A 198 -24.67 28.28 11.56
C GLN A 198 -23.72 28.53 12.74
N ILE A 199 -22.70 27.68 12.87
CA ILE A 199 -21.74 27.67 13.99
C ILE A 199 -21.03 29.02 14.13
N ASN A 200 -21.14 29.65 15.29
CA ASN A 200 -20.26 30.75 15.68
C ASN A 200 -18.95 30.19 16.25
N TYR A 201 -17.87 30.23 15.45
CA TYR A 201 -16.54 29.74 15.85
C TYR A 201 -15.89 30.49 17.03
N SER A 202 -16.44 31.64 17.46
CA SER A 202 -16.04 32.29 18.72
C SER A 202 -16.76 31.73 19.96
N ASN A 203 -17.80 30.90 19.78
CA ASN A 203 -18.53 30.24 20.87
C ASN A 203 -18.16 28.75 20.91
N ARG A 204 -17.31 28.38 21.86
CA ARG A 204 -16.78 27.02 21.99
C ARG A 204 -17.85 25.94 22.09
N TRP A 205 -18.97 26.21 22.77
CA TRP A 205 -20.08 25.27 22.89
C TRP A 205 -20.76 25.01 21.54
N GLN A 206 -20.94 26.05 20.72
CA GLN A 206 -21.47 25.86 19.36
C GLN A 206 -20.48 25.17 18.43
N VAL A 207 -19.17 25.30 18.66
CA VAL A 207 -18.17 24.53 17.89
C VAL A 207 -18.31 23.03 18.15
N THR A 208 -18.74 22.61 19.35
CA THR A 208 -18.76 21.19 19.76
C THR A 208 -20.14 20.52 19.85
N HIS A 209 -21.23 21.28 19.83
CA HIS A 209 -22.59 20.73 19.97
C HIS A 209 -23.51 21.06 18.79
N CYS A 210 -22.98 21.65 17.72
CA CYS A 210 -23.73 22.07 16.54
C CYS A 210 -23.22 21.42 15.26
N HIS A 211 -24.12 21.30 14.29
CA HIS A 211 -24.02 20.36 13.18
C HIS A 211 -23.12 20.93 12.10
N LEU A 212 -21.83 20.58 12.13
CA LEU A 212 -20.83 20.98 11.13
C LEU A 212 -21.36 20.70 9.71
N LEU A 213 -21.56 21.75 8.91
CA LEU A 213 -22.12 21.68 7.54
C LEU A 213 -23.50 20.95 7.45
N GLY A 214 -24.25 20.88 8.56
CA GLY A 214 -25.51 20.14 8.65
C GLY A 214 -25.35 18.63 8.70
N LEU A 215 -24.15 18.11 8.92
CA LEU A 215 -23.84 16.70 9.20
C LEU A 215 -24.39 16.34 10.59
N TRP A 216 -24.89 15.12 10.78
CA TRP A 216 -25.55 14.73 12.04
C TRP A 216 -24.51 14.55 13.15
N ASP A 217 -24.40 15.57 14.00
CA ASP A 217 -23.42 15.70 15.07
C ASP A 217 -23.71 14.71 16.22
N ILE A 218 -22.74 13.84 16.54
CA ILE A 218 -22.90 12.77 17.54
C ILE A 218 -23.03 13.40 18.93
N ASN A 219 -23.95 12.89 19.74
CA ASN A 219 -24.06 13.24 21.16
C ASN A 219 -22.93 12.55 21.92
N THR A 220 -21.79 13.21 22.00
CA THR A 220 -20.54 12.66 22.56
C THR A 220 -20.61 12.53 24.09
N GLU A 221 -21.48 13.29 24.75
CA GLU A 221 -21.86 13.10 26.15
C GLU A 221 -22.62 11.77 26.41
N ASN A 222 -23.17 11.13 25.36
CA ASN A 222 -23.92 9.86 25.46
C ASN A 222 -22.97 8.64 25.45
N GLN A 223 -22.85 7.97 26.60
CA GLN A 223 -22.05 6.75 26.76
C GLN A 223 -22.40 5.63 25.75
N THR A 224 -23.65 5.55 25.27
CA THR A 224 -24.04 4.57 24.24
C THR A 224 -23.37 4.88 22.89
N ALA A 225 -23.34 6.15 22.49
CA ALA A 225 -22.63 6.58 21.28
C ALA A 225 -21.11 6.35 21.43
N ALA A 226 -20.55 6.72 22.59
CA ALA A 226 -19.14 6.49 22.92
C ALA A 226 -18.75 5.00 22.84
N ASN A 227 -19.60 4.10 23.37
CA ASN A 227 -19.35 2.66 23.31
C ASN A 227 -19.41 2.13 21.86
N LYS A 228 -20.43 2.51 21.08
CA LYS A 228 -20.55 2.06 19.68
C LYS A 228 -19.36 2.51 18.82
N MET A 229 -18.89 3.75 19.00
CA MET A 229 -17.69 4.23 18.31
C MET A 229 -16.42 3.51 18.79
N LYS A 230 -16.31 3.23 20.09
CA LYS A 230 -15.19 2.46 20.65
C LYS A 230 -15.14 1.04 20.07
N ASP A 231 -16.27 0.35 19.99
CA ASP A 231 -16.35 -1.03 19.51
C ASP A 231 -15.86 -1.13 18.05
N PHE A 232 -16.23 -0.17 17.20
CA PHE A 232 -15.74 -0.01 15.82
C PHE A 232 -14.22 0.25 15.74
N LEU A 233 -13.66 1.09 16.62
CA LEU A 233 -12.21 1.32 16.67
C LEU A 233 -11.44 0.07 17.16
N VAL A 234 -12.01 -0.66 18.14
CA VAL A 234 -11.44 -1.92 18.64
C VAL A 234 -11.50 -3.00 17.58
N GLU A 235 -12.57 -3.07 16.78
CA GLU A 235 -12.68 -3.96 15.62
C GLU A 235 -11.58 -3.68 14.60
N ALA A 236 -11.36 -2.41 14.23
CA ALA A 236 -10.28 -2.05 13.33
C ALA A 236 -8.86 -2.36 13.86
N VAL A 237 -8.61 -2.21 15.17
CA VAL A 237 -7.35 -2.66 15.79
C VAL A 237 -7.24 -4.19 15.76
N ASN A 238 -8.35 -4.92 15.93
CA ASN A 238 -8.40 -6.38 15.72
C ASN A 238 -8.16 -6.79 14.26
N ASP A 239 -8.34 -5.88 13.32
CA ASP A 239 -8.04 -6.08 11.90
C ASP A 239 -6.60 -5.71 11.53
N GLY A 240 -5.82 -5.22 12.49
CA GLY A 240 -4.40 -4.89 12.35
C GLY A 240 -4.09 -3.40 12.15
N VAL A 241 -5.05 -2.51 12.42
CA VAL A 241 -4.79 -1.05 12.42
C VAL A 241 -3.94 -0.65 13.62
N ASP A 242 -2.92 0.17 13.38
CA ASP A 242 -1.93 0.59 14.38
C ASP A 242 -2.18 2.01 14.93
N GLY A 243 -3.01 2.81 14.24
CA GLY A 243 -3.23 4.20 14.57
C GLY A 243 -4.50 4.82 13.98
N PHE A 244 -4.87 6.00 14.49
CA PHE A 244 -6.05 6.74 14.03
C PHE A 244 -5.79 8.24 13.82
N ARG A 245 -6.29 8.80 12.72
CA ARG A 245 -6.48 10.24 12.51
C ARG A 245 -7.95 10.55 12.76
N PHE A 246 -8.26 11.33 13.79
CA PHE A 246 -9.63 11.72 14.10
C PHE A 246 -10.02 12.97 13.31
N ASP A 247 -10.93 12.80 12.36
CA ASP A 247 -11.53 13.87 11.58
C ASP A 247 -12.28 14.87 12.47
N ALA A 248 -12.20 16.15 12.10
CA ALA A 248 -12.90 17.23 12.77
C ALA A 248 -12.78 17.21 14.31
N ALA A 249 -11.69 16.69 14.89
CA ALA A 249 -11.57 16.45 16.34
C ALA A 249 -11.78 17.71 17.20
N LYS A 250 -11.52 18.91 16.65
CA LYS A 250 -11.89 20.20 17.25
C LYS A 250 -13.39 20.32 17.60
N HIS A 251 -14.25 19.62 16.90
CA HIS A 251 -15.70 19.66 17.04
C HIS A 251 -16.25 18.66 18.08
N VAL A 252 -15.39 17.89 18.77
CA VAL A 252 -15.79 17.13 19.97
C VAL A 252 -15.11 17.71 21.20
N GLU A 253 -15.89 18.10 22.22
CA GLU A 253 -15.42 18.70 23.47
C GLU A 253 -14.37 17.85 24.22
N LEU A 254 -13.49 18.53 24.97
CA LEU A 254 -12.63 17.86 25.94
C LEU A 254 -13.45 17.42 27.17
N PRO A 255 -13.04 16.36 27.91
CA PRO A 255 -13.89 15.73 28.92
C PRO A 255 -14.52 16.66 29.97
N ASP A 256 -13.78 17.67 30.43
CA ASP A 256 -14.23 18.67 31.41
C ASP A 256 -14.26 20.11 30.83
N GLU A 257 -14.50 20.25 29.52
CA GLU A 257 -14.58 21.58 28.87
C GLU A 257 -15.87 22.35 29.23
N PHE A 258 -16.92 21.63 29.62
CA PHE A 258 -18.23 22.14 30.01
C PHE A 258 -18.68 21.58 31.37
N PRO A 259 -19.75 22.14 31.99
CA PRO A 259 -20.26 21.64 33.27
C PRO A 259 -20.80 20.20 33.22
N GLN A 260 -21.17 19.72 32.04
CA GLN A 260 -21.48 18.33 31.76
C GLN A 260 -20.20 17.64 31.31
N HIS A 261 -19.84 16.55 31.98
CA HIS A 261 -18.63 15.77 31.65
C HIS A 261 -18.88 14.90 30.41
N SER A 262 -17.96 14.96 29.44
CA SER A 262 -17.99 14.12 28.24
C SER A 262 -17.07 12.91 28.40
N VAL A 263 -17.69 11.73 28.32
CA VAL A 263 -17.00 10.44 28.42
C VAL A 263 -16.32 10.02 27.11
N TYR A 264 -16.51 10.76 26.02
CA TYR A 264 -16.28 10.28 24.66
C TYR A 264 -14.82 9.90 24.41
N TRP A 265 -13.91 10.88 24.47
CA TRP A 265 -12.47 10.66 24.23
C TRP A 265 -11.86 9.65 25.21
N GLU A 266 -12.26 9.70 26.48
CA GLU A 266 -11.80 8.73 27.48
C GLU A 266 -12.28 7.30 27.19
N THR A 267 -13.39 7.15 26.48
CA THR A 267 -13.95 5.85 26.08
C THR A 267 -13.28 5.36 24.79
N ILE A 268 -13.29 6.19 23.74
CA ILE A 268 -12.93 5.78 22.37
C ILE A 268 -11.43 5.67 22.15
N LEU A 269 -10.60 6.47 22.82
CA LEU A 269 -9.13 6.41 22.64
C LEU A 269 -8.48 5.19 23.31
N LYS A 270 -9.20 4.53 24.24
CA LYS A 270 -8.79 3.27 24.87
C LYS A 270 -9.14 2.07 23.96
N ASN A 271 -8.65 2.07 22.73
CA ASN A 271 -9.01 1.11 21.66
C ASN A 271 -7.89 0.09 21.31
N GLY A 272 -6.64 0.32 21.71
CA GLY A 272 -5.51 -0.56 21.42
C GLY A 272 -4.60 -0.10 20.26
N ALA A 273 -4.86 1.07 19.69
CA ALA A 273 -3.97 1.73 18.74
C ALA A 273 -2.74 2.33 19.44
N GLN A 274 -1.57 2.21 18.81
CA GLN A 274 -0.32 2.76 19.32
C GLN A 274 -0.20 4.27 19.12
N TYR A 275 -0.69 4.81 18.00
CA TYR A 275 -0.52 6.22 17.61
C TYR A 275 -1.84 6.89 17.21
N GLN A 276 -2.24 7.97 17.88
CA GLN A 276 -3.51 8.64 17.61
C GLN A 276 -3.35 10.16 17.55
N TYR A 277 -3.99 10.83 16.60
CA TYR A 277 -4.02 12.29 16.55
C TYR A 277 -5.33 12.83 16.00
N GLY A 278 -5.67 14.06 16.38
CA GLY A 278 -6.84 14.76 15.86
C GLY A 278 -6.49 15.81 14.82
N GLU A 279 -7.39 15.99 13.86
CA GLU A 279 -7.46 17.26 13.16
C GLU A 279 -7.99 18.35 14.10
N VAL A 280 -7.11 19.27 14.45
CA VAL A 280 -7.44 20.41 15.31
C VAL A 280 -6.92 21.67 14.62
N LEU A 281 -7.71 22.19 13.67
CA LEU A 281 -7.36 23.38 12.92
C LEU A 281 -7.29 24.61 13.84
N GLN A 282 -6.08 25.16 13.95
CA GLN A 282 -5.72 26.30 14.77
C GLN A 282 -6.38 27.61 14.28
N GLY A 283 -6.61 28.55 15.20
CA GLY A 283 -7.08 29.91 14.88
C GLY A 283 -8.20 30.42 15.79
N ASP A 284 -9.00 29.52 16.37
CA ASP A 284 -10.11 29.89 17.25
C ASP A 284 -9.58 30.33 18.62
N SER A 285 -9.99 31.51 19.09
CA SER A 285 -9.46 32.11 20.34
C SER A 285 -9.88 31.39 21.64
N SER A 286 -10.89 30.52 21.56
CA SER A 286 -11.41 29.72 22.67
C SER A 286 -10.91 28.26 22.67
N LEU A 287 -10.05 27.89 21.71
CA LEU A 287 -9.59 26.52 21.52
C LEU A 287 -8.48 26.13 22.51
N SER A 288 -8.72 25.08 23.31
CA SER A 288 -7.70 24.44 24.13
C SER A 288 -6.83 23.47 23.31
N TYR A 289 -5.97 24.02 22.43
CA TYR A 289 -5.13 23.21 21.53
C TYR A 289 -4.20 22.25 22.30
N THR A 290 -3.65 22.69 23.43
CA THR A 290 -2.84 21.84 24.32
C THR A 290 -3.65 20.79 25.06
N GLY A 291 -4.95 21.02 25.28
CA GLY A 291 -5.85 20.01 25.84
C GLY A 291 -5.96 18.79 24.92
N TYR A 292 -6.23 19.03 23.63
CA TYR A 292 -6.28 17.97 22.62
C TYR A 292 -4.96 17.23 22.46
N THR A 293 -3.84 17.93 22.30
CA THR A 293 -2.54 17.26 22.09
C THR A 293 -2.14 16.40 23.28
N ASN A 294 -2.38 16.87 24.51
CA ASN A 294 -2.15 16.08 25.72
C ASN A 294 -3.08 14.86 25.80
N MET A 295 -4.37 15.01 25.49
CA MET A 295 -5.36 13.93 25.50
C MET A 295 -5.00 12.80 24.51
N PHE A 296 -4.68 13.13 23.25
CA PHE A 296 -4.26 12.13 22.27
C PHE A 296 -2.94 11.46 22.66
N THR A 297 -2.00 12.20 23.28
CA THR A 297 -0.75 11.62 23.81
C THR A 297 -1.00 10.68 24.99
N GLN A 298 -1.93 11.03 25.89
CA GLN A 298 -2.21 10.26 27.11
C GLN A 298 -2.72 8.84 26.84
N TYR A 299 -3.43 8.65 25.73
CA TYR A 299 -4.07 7.39 25.38
C TYR A 299 -3.37 6.62 24.24
N SER A 300 -2.14 7.00 23.88
CA SER A 300 -1.39 6.39 22.77
C SER A 300 0.03 6.01 23.21
N SER A 301 0.38 4.73 23.13
CA SER A 301 1.65 4.20 23.64
C SER A 301 2.89 4.69 22.87
N ASP A 302 2.71 5.03 21.59
CA ASP A 302 3.74 5.52 20.66
C ASP A 302 3.62 7.04 20.40
N GLY A 303 2.89 7.72 21.29
CA GLY A 303 2.59 9.14 21.21
C GLY A 303 1.45 9.47 20.24
N GLY A 304 1.29 10.75 19.95
CA GLY A 304 0.08 11.26 19.31
C GLY A 304 -0.06 12.77 19.51
N GLY A 305 -1.14 13.36 19.02
CA GLY A 305 -1.38 14.78 19.23
C GLY A 305 -2.32 15.43 18.24
N ALA A 306 -1.88 16.50 17.56
CA ALA A 306 -2.75 17.26 16.66
C ALA A 306 -2.02 17.91 15.48
N THR A 307 -2.79 18.26 14.46
CA THR A 307 -2.32 18.93 13.23
C THR A 307 -1.79 20.35 13.50
N ALA A 308 -0.57 20.65 13.04
CA ALA A 308 0.05 21.98 13.10
C ALA A 308 -0.34 22.84 11.87
N SER A 309 -1.63 23.16 11.74
CA SER A 309 -2.17 23.84 10.56
C SER A 309 -1.54 25.20 10.27
N ASP A 310 -1.19 25.97 11.31
CA ASP A 310 -0.51 27.27 11.16
C ASP A 310 0.94 27.11 10.66
N TYR A 311 1.59 25.97 10.95
CA TYR A 311 2.90 25.68 10.38
C TYR A 311 2.81 25.36 8.89
N GLY A 312 1.84 24.53 8.48
CA GLY A 312 1.56 24.28 7.06
C GLY A 312 1.32 25.57 6.29
N LYS A 313 0.52 26.49 6.83
CA LYS A 313 0.32 27.85 6.28
C LYS A 313 1.63 28.65 6.18
N THR A 314 2.48 28.58 7.21
CA THR A 314 3.80 29.24 7.25
C THR A 314 4.73 28.68 6.14
N VAL A 315 4.79 27.36 5.97
CA VAL A 315 5.57 26.68 4.92
C VAL A 315 5.05 27.03 3.53
N ARG A 316 3.74 26.98 3.30
CA ARG A 316 3.12 27.37 2.01
C ARG A 316 3.42 28.82 1.65
N ALA A 317 3.41 29.74 2.61
CA ALA A 317 3.79 31.13 2.37
C ALA A 317 5.27 31.28 1.97
N ALA A 318 6.17 30.53 2.61
CA ALA A 318 7.60 30.54 2.29
C ALA A 318 7.89 30.03 0.86
N ILE A 319 7.34 28.87 0.47
CA ILE A 319 7.55 28.28 -0.87
C ILE A 319 6.80 29.03 -2.00
N LYS A 320 5.70 29.72 -1.69
CA LYS A 320 5.02 30.61 -2.66
C LYS A 320 5.83 31.90 -2.91
N SER A 321 6.52 32.41 -1.89
CA SER A 321 7.34 33.63 -1.99
C SER A 321 8.82 33.38 -2.33
N SER A 322 9.27 32.12 -2.36
CA SER A 322 10.68 31.72 -2.43
C SER A 322 11.55 32.33 -1.32
N SER A 323 10.94 32.61 -0.16
CA SER A 323 11.59 33.23 1.00
C SER A 323 11.57 32.27 2.19
N LEU A 324 12.58 31.40 2.23
CA LEU A 324 12.76 30.34 3.21
C LEU A 324 13.50 30.82 4.46
N ASN A 325 13.03 31.90 5.08
CA ASN A 325 13.69 32.49 6.24
C ASN A 325 13.74 31.54 7.45
N ALA A 326 14.95 31.18 7.90
CA ALA A 326 15.18 30.20 8.95
C ALA A 326 14.51 30.56 10.29
N SER A 327 14.57 31.83 10.70
CA SER A 327 13.98 32.31 11.96
C SER A 327 12.45 32.23 11.98
N ASN A 328 11.80 32.31 10.81
CA ASN A 328 10.37 32.10 10.67
C ASN A 328 10.00 30.61 10.63
N LEU A 329 10.78 29.81 9.89
CA LEU A 329 10.51 28.39 9.66
C LEU A 329 10.90 27.49 10.83
N SER A 330 11.81 27.91 11.72
CA SER A 330 12.16 27.15 12.93
C SER A 330 10.98 27.04 13.91
N ASN A 331 10.11 28.04 13.98
CA ASN A 331 8.93 28.02 14.82
C ASN A 331 7.83 27.13 14.19
N LEU A 332 7.61 25.95 14.77
CA LEU A 332 6.59 24.96 14.37
C LEU A 332 5.14 25.39 14.65
N ARG A 333 4.89 26.64 15.05
CA ARG A 333 3.56 27.20 15.35
C ARG A 333 2.73 26.33 16.30
N ASN A 334 3.41 25.65 17.22
CA ASN A 334 2.92 24.50 17.99
C ASN A 334 1.77 24.78 18.98
N GLY A 335 1.23 26.00 19.06
CA GLY A 335 0.11 26.35 19.95
C GLY A 335 0.41 26.14 21.45
N GLY A 336 1.68 25.99 21.84
CA GLY A 336 2.09 25.61 23.19
C GLY A 336 2.15 24.10 23.46
N ALA A 337 1.84 23.25 22.47
CA ALA A 337 2.10 21.81 22.53
C ALA A 337 3.61 21.53 22.39
N LYS A 338 4.04 20.33 22.77
CA LYS A 338 5.41 19.87 22.49
C LYS A 338 5.53 19.52 21.01
N ASP A 339 6.73 19.67 20.47
CA ASP A 339 6.97 19.44 19.05
C ASP A 339 6.77 17.95 18.66
N ASP A 340 6.93 17.00 19.58
CA ASP A 340 6.64 15.57 19.36
C ASP A 340 5.14 15.20 19.47
N GLN A 341 4.27 16.18 19.72
CA GLN A 341 2.81 16.06 19.72
C GLN A 341 2.16 16.70 18.47
N LEU A 342 2.95 16.98 17.43
CA LEU A 342 2.48 17.63 16.21
C LEU A 342 2.41 16.64 15.05
N VAL A 343 1.40 16.78 14.19
CA VAL A 343 1.43 16.29 12.81
C VAL A 343 1.61 17.50 11.90
N THR A 344 2.68 17.52 11.11
CA THR A 344 3.05 18.64 10.25
C THR A 344 2.82 18.29 8.78
N TRP A 345 2.55 19.27 7.93
CA TRP A 345 2.38 19.04 6.48
C TRP A 345 2.86 20.24 5.67
N VAL A 346 3.05 20.03 4.36
CA VAL A 346 3.06 21.15 3.40
C VAL A 346 1.62 21.57 3.10
N GLU A 347 0.74 20.61 2.86
CA GLU A 347 -0.69 20.79 2.59
C GLU A 347 -1.47 19.59 3.14
N SER A 348 -2.71 19.84 3.57
CA SER A 348 -3.69 18.78 3.79
C SER A 348 -4.51 18.52 2.53
N HIS A 349 -5.29 17.44 2.54
CA HIS A 349 -6.28 17.19 1.50
C HIS A 349 -7.29 18.33 1.37
N ASP A 350 -7.78 18.93 2.47
CA ASP A 350 -8.65 20.10 2.44
C ASP A 350 -8.05 21.29 1.69
N ASN A 351 -6.79 21.65 1.99
CA ASN A 351 -6.12 22.79 1.36
C ASN A 351 -6.05 22.62 -0.18
N TYR A 352 -6.04 21.37 -0.64
CA TYR A 352 -5.97 21.01 -2.06
C TYR A 352 -7.34 20.81 -2.71
N ALA A 353 -8.28 20.15 -2.03
CA ALA A 353 -9.49 19.56 -2.57
C ALA A 353 -10.75 20.44 -2.41
N ASN A 354 -10.76 21.36 -1.44
CA ASN A 354 -11.88 22.26 -1.23
C ASN A 354 -12.00 23.34 -2.32
N GLY A 355 -13.16 24.00 -2.36
CA GLY A 355 -13.50 25.00 -3.37
C GLY A 355 -12.69 26.30 -3.30
N ASP A 356 -11.99 26.55 -2.19
CA ASP A 356 -11.10 27.69 -1.95
C ASP A 356 -9.69 27.51 -2.56
N LYS A 357 -9.28 26.25 -2.79
CA LYS A 357 -8.08 25.86 -3.56
C LYS A 357 -6.76 26.42 -2.99
N GLU A 358 -6.65 26.49 -1.66
CA GLU A 358 -5.57 27.19 -0.96
C GLU A 358 -4.17 26.74 -1.40
N SER A 359 -3.97 25.44 -1.65
CA SER A 359 -2.70 24.84 -2.04
C SER A 359 -2.72 24.17 -3.43
N THR A 360 -3.88 24.04 -4.08
CA THR A 360 -4.03 23.40 -5.40
C THR A 360 -3.02 23.91 -6.43
N GLY A 361 -2.78 25.22 -6.49
CA GLY A 361 -1.86 25.86 -7.42
C GLY A 361 -0.36 25.67 -7.14
N LEU A 362 0.03 25.00 -6.04
CA LEU A 362 1.42 24.59 -5.81
C LEU A 362 1.81 23.54 -6.85
N ASN A 363 3.01 23.66 -7.41
CA ASN A 363 3.59 22.67 -8.32
C ASN A 363 4.58 21.74 -7.61
N ASP A 364 4.91 20.62 -8.26
CA ASP A 364 5.81 19.56 -7.79
C ASP A 364 7.15 20.08 -7.24
N TYR A 365 7.70 21.13 -7.87
CA TYR A 365 8.94 21.77 -7.41
C TYR A 365 8.74 22.48 -6.06
N GLN A 366 7.66 23.23 -5.89
CA GLN A 366 7.32 23.84 -4.60
C GLN A 366 6.98 22.78 -3.54
N LEU A 367 6.33 21.68 -3.92
CA LEU A 367 6.03 20.57 -3.01
C LEU A 367 7.31 19.86 -2.53
N ARG A 368 8.28 19.61 -3.42
CA ARG A 368 9.63 19.14 -3.03
C ARG A 368 10.31 20.09 -2.04
N MET A 369 10.27 21.40 -2.30
CA MET A 369 10.85 22.40 -1.39
C MET A 369 10.13 22.43 -0.04
N GLY A 370 8.80 22.35 -0.03
CA GLY A 370 8.00 22.24 1.20
C GLY A 370 8.34 20.98 1.98
N TRP A 371 8.47 19.83 1.30
CA TRP A 371 8.81 18.56 1.94
C TRP A 371 10.23 18.55 2.49
N ALA A 372 11.20 19.15 1.79
CA ALA A 372 12.55 19.34 2.29
C ALA A 372 12.59 20.16 3.59
N ILE A 373 11.66 21.10 3.79
CA ILE A 373 11.51 21.85 5.04
C ILE A 373 10.83 21.00 6.12
N VAL A 374 9.70 20.38 5.81
CA VAL A 374 8.82 19.70 6.79
C VAL A 374 9.34 18.32 7.18
N GLY A 375 9.77 17.51 6.21
CA GLY A 375 10.26 16.15 6.42
C GLY A 375 11.58 16.08 7.20
N SER A 376 12.47 17.06 7.04
CA SER A 376 13.79 17.09 7.69
C SER A 376 13.77 17.49 9.17
N ARG A 377 12.66 18.06 9.66
CA ARG A 377 12.55 18.58 11.04
C ARG A 377 12.77 17.51 12.11
N ALA A 378 13.30 17.90 13.26
CA ALA A 378 13.25 17.09 14.48
C ALA A 378 11.82 16.98 15.03
N GLY A 379 11.08 18.08 14.99
CA GLY A 379 9.73 18.17 15.54
C GLY A 379 8.63 17.81 14.54
N GLY A 380 7.58 17.17 15.07
CA GLY A 380 6.36 16.75 14.38
C GLY A 380 6.52 15.54 13.48
N ALA A 381 5.48 14.73 13.37
CA ALA A 381 5.36 13.67 12.36
C ALA A 381 4.93 14.30 11.02
N PRO A 382 5.78 14.30 9.98
CA PRO A 382 5.47 14.94 8.71
C PRO A 382 4.58 14.04 7.87
N LEU A 383 3.45 14.59 7.44
CA LEU A 383 2.44 13.94 6.60
C LEU A 383 2.58 14.41 5.15
N TYR A 384 2.86 13.44 4.27
CA TYR A 384 2.95 13.64 2.83
C TYR A 384 1.59 13.42 2.19
N PHE A 385 0.91 14.50 1.78
CA PHE A 385 -0.30 14.41 0.98
C PHE A 385 0.02 14.00 -0.46
N ASN A 386 -0.44 12.82 -0.90
CA ASN A 386 -0.30 12.39 -2.29
C ASN A 386 -1.50 12.83 -3.13
N ARG A 387 -1.22 13.56 -4.21
CA ARG A 387 -2.23 14.13 -5.12
C ARG A 387 -2.71 13.11 -6.17
N PRO A 388 -3.93 13.25 -6.71
CA PRO A 388 -4.40 12.48 -7.87
C PRO A 388 -3.52 12.72 -9.11
N VAL A 389 -3.47 11.72 -10.00
CA VAL A 389 -2.56 11.75 -11.16
C VAL A 389 -2.80 12.98 -12.03
N GLY A 390 -1.73 13.70 -12.37
CA GLY A 390 -1.74 14.86 -13.26
C GLY A 390 -2.48 16.09 -12.72
N SER A 391 -2.80 16.15 -11.43
CA SER A 391 -3.77 17.10 -10.87
C SER A 391 -3.13 18.22 -10.02
N GLY A 392 -3.60 19.45 -10.19
CA GLY A 392 -3.06 20.65 -9.52
C GLY A 392 -1.87 21.28 -10.22
N GLY A 393 -1.22 22.24 -9.55
CA GLY A 393 -0.19 23.09 -10.14
C GLY A 393 -0.77 23.96 -11.25
N ASN A 394 -0.28 23.76 -12.49
CA ASN A 394 -0.82 24.41 -13.69
C ASN A 394 -1.98 23.61 -14.35
N ASN A 395 -2.30 22.42 -13.85
CA ASN A 395 -3.38 21.58 -14.35
C ASN A 395 -4.71 21.86 -13.61
N ALA A 396 -5.78 21.17 -14.03
CA ALA A 396 -7.03 21.18 -13.28
C ALA A 396 -6.83 20.63 -11.85
N GLN A 397 -7.60 21.13 -10.88
CA GLN A 397 -7.59 20.68 -9.48
C GLN A 397 -7.73 19.15 -9.36
N PHE A 398 -8.59 18.58 -10.20
CA PHE A 398 -8.67 17.16 -10.45
C PHE A 398 -8.67 16.99 -11.97
N ALA A 399 -7.65 16.31 -12.49
CA ALA A 399 -7.52 16.02 -13.91
C ALA A 399 -8.26 14.73 -14.32
N GLU A 400 -8.76 13.96 -13.34
CA GLU A 400 -9.48 12.68 -13.52
C GLU A 400 -8.68 11.65 -14.38
N GLN A 401 -7.35 11.72 -14.32
CA GLN A 401 -6.45 10.72 -14.93
C GLN A 401 -6.30 9.46 -14.06
N SER A 402 -6.67 9.58 -12.79
CA SER A 402 -6.93 8.50 -11.84
C SER A 402 -8.32 8.72 -11.24
N GLN A 403 -8.91 7.68 -10.64
CA GLN A 403 -10.22 7.72 -9.96
C GLN A 403 -10.11 7.32 -8.48
N LEU A 404 -11.18 7.55 -7.70
CA LEU A 404 -11.26 7.16 -6.29
C LEU A 404 -11.04 5.65 -6.11
N GLY A 405 -9.99 5.28 -5.37
CA GLY A 405 -9.51 3.92 -5.16
C GLY A 405 -8.16 3.63 -5.85
N ASP A 406 -7.79 4.39 -6.88
CA ASP A 406 -6.50 4.24 -7.57
C ASP A 406 -5.35 4.85 -6.75
N ALA A 407 -4.11 4.62 -7.18
CA ALA A 407 -2.96 5.37 -6.68
C ALA A 407 -2.96 6.79 -7.25
N GLY A 408 -2.47 7.74 -6.47
CA GLY A 408 -2.16 9.09 -6.94
C GLY A 408 -0.88 9.14 -7.77
N ASP A 409 -0.33 10.34 -7.95
CA ASP A 409 0.91 10.55 -8.70
C ASP A 409 2.13 9.86 -8.04
N ASN A 410 3.27 9.88 -8.74
CA ASN A 410 4.52 9.27 -8.23
C ASN A 410 5.33 10.20 -7.31
N MET A 411 4.83 11.38 -6.91
CA MET A 411 5.63 12.36 -6.16
C MET A 411 6.02 11.91 -4.75
N TRP A 412 5.22 11.05 -4.12
CA TRP A 412 5.57 10.40 -2.83
C TRP A 412 6.84 9.55 -2.91
N LYS A 413 7.22 9.08 -4.10
CA LYS A 413 8.49 8.37 -4.36
C LYS A 413 9.42 9.14 -5.31
N ASP A 414 9.26 10.46 -5.41
CA ASP A 414 10.24 11.35 -6.02
C ASP A 414 11.58 11.22 -5.27
N LYS A 415 12.70 11.25 -5.99
CA LYS A 415 14.04 11.04 -5.41
C LYS A 415 14.35 12.00 -4.25
N ALA A 416 13.90 13.25 -4.31
CA ALA A 416 14.06 14.22 -3.23
C ALA A 416 13.21 13.86 -2.00
N VAL A 417 11.98 13.39 -2.22
CA VAL A 417 11.06 12.97 -1.14
C VAL A 417 11.62 11.74 -0.42
N VAL A 418 12.01 10.72 -1.17
CA VAL A 418 12.64 9.50 -0.65
C VAL A 418 13.94 9.81 0.12
N ALA A 419 14.81 10.67 -0.43
CA ALA A 419 16.05 11.03 0.24
C ALA A 419 15.83 11.79 1.57
N VAL A 420 14.80 12.65 1.65
CA VAL A 420 14.41 13.37 2.87
C VAL A 420 13.79 12.44 3.90
N ASN A 421 13.01 11.44 3.48
CA ASN A 421 12.45 10.42 4.38
C ASN A 421 13.56 9.57 5.01
N HIS A 422 14.48 9.05 4.19
CA HIS A 422 15.63 8.28 4.69
C HIS A 422 16.59 9.11 5.54
N PHE A 423 16.80 10.39 5.20
CA PHE A 423 17.51 11.35 6.06
C PHE A 423 16.85 11.41 7.44
N ARG A 424 15.55 11.71 7.48
CA ARG A 424 14.76 11.84 8.71
C ARG A 424 14.88 10.61 9.60
N ASN A 425 14.68 9.42 9.02
CA ASN A 425 14.68 8.19 9.78
C ASN A 425 16.08 7.85 10.34
N LYS A 426 17.13 8.11 9.55
CA LYS A 426 18.53 7.88 9.94
C LYS A 426 18.95 8.77 11.11
N VAL A 427 18.64 10.07 11.04
CA VAL A 427 19.02 11.08 12.06
C VAL A 427 17.94 11.21 13.17
N ASN A 428 17.16 10.14 13.40
CA ASN A 428 16.08 10.17 14.38
C ASN A 428 16.62 10.41 15.81
N GLY A 429 15.96 11.28 16.56
CA GLY A 429 16.38 11.71 17.90
C GLY A 429 17.47 12.80 17.92
N ASN A 430 18.14 13.09 16.80
CA ASN A 430 19.23 14.07 16.77
C ASN A 430 18.76 15.52 16.88
N SER A 431 19.63 16.38 17.42
CA SER A 431 19.38 17.82 17.57
C SER A 431 19.13 18.49 16.23
N GLU A 432 18.55 19.69 16.23
CA GLU A 432 18.21 20.45 15.03
C GLU A 432 18.86 21.83 15.03
N TYR A 433 19.28 22.31 13.85
CA TYR A 433 19.59 23.72 13.63
C TYR A 433 19.17 24.18 12.22
N LEU A 434 18.33 25.22 12.15
CA LEU A 434 17.93 25.84 10.89
C LEU A 434 18.76 27.11 10.63
N ARG A 435 19.36 27.20 9.44
CA ARG A 435 20.12 28.39 8.99
C ARG A 435 19.90 28.67 7.50
N ASN A 436 20.10 29.91 7.07
CA ASN A 436 20.08 30.25 5.65
C ASN A 436 21.49 30.13 5.04
N CYS A 437 21.61 29.53 3.86
CA CYS A 437 22.90 29.30 3.17
C CYS A 437 23.56 30.65 2.87
N GLN A 438 24.70 30.95 3.49
CA GLN A 438 25.38 32.26 3.40
C GLN A 438 24.42 33.47 3.52
N SER A 439 23.46 33.40 4.45
CA SER A 439 22.43 34.44 4.69
C SER A 439 21.45 34.69 3.53
N GLN A 440 21.38 33.81 2.53
CA GLN A 440 20.43 33.92 1.42
C GLN A 440 19.07 33.33 1.84
N ASN A 441 18.04 34.18 1.96
CA ASN A 441 16.68 33.74 2.32
C ASN A 441 16.08 32.72 1.32
N SER A 442 16.57 32.64 0.08
CA SER A 442 16.12 31.63 -0.90
C SER A 442 16.66 30.22 -0.63
N CYS A 443 17.65 30.05 0.25
CA CYS A 443 18.31 28.79 0.53
C CYS A 443 18.28 28.50 2.04
N LEU A 444 17.60 27.42 2.44
CA LEU A 444 17.48 26.97 3.83
C LEU A 444 18.24 25.65 4.02
N MET A 445 19.04 25.58 5.07
CA MET A 445 19.66 24.37 5.59
C MET A 445 18.93 23.94 6.87
N VAL A 446 18.53 22.67 6.94
CA VAL A 446 18.03 22.00 8.13
C VAL A 446 19.06 20.95 8.54
N GLU A 447 19.92 21.32 9.48
CA GLU A 447 20.96 20.44 10.01
C GLU A 447 20.39 19.57 11.13
N ARG A 448 20.74 18.28 11.12
CA ARG A 448 20.39 17.31 12.15
C ARG A 448 21.66 16.62 12.62
N TYR A 449 21.92 16.68 13.92
CA TYR A 449 23.25 16.35 14.44
C TYR A 449 23.27 15.72 15.85
N ALA A 450 24.20 14.79 16.03
CA ALA A 450 24.78 14.42 17.33
C ALA A 450 26.01 15.31 17.60
N LYS A 451 26.63 15.17 18.78
CA LYS A 451 27.91 15.82 19.11
C LYS A 451 28.83 14.78 19.74
N ASP A 452 29.09 13.71 19.01
CA ASP A 452 29.83 12.56 19.50
C ASP A 452 31.09 12.23 18.67
N GLY A 453 31.35 13.03 17.64
CA GLY A 453 32.52 12.95 16.77
C GLY A 453 32.34 12.05 15.56
N LYS A 454 31.10 11.76 15.15
CA LYS A 454 30.80 10.86 14.03
C LYS A 454 29.91 11.51 12.98
N ALA A 455 30.31 11.35 11.73
CA ALA A 455 29.55 11.83 10.57
C ALA A 455 28.50 10.83 10.06
N ASP A 456 28.33 9.67 10.72
CA ASP A 456 27.47 8.58 10.27
C ASP A 456 26.06 8.59 10.90
N ASP A 457 25.77 9.46 11.87
CA ASP A 457 24.44 9.81 12.36
C ASP A 457 24.03 11.28 12.08
N ASP A 458 24.91 12.03 11.41
CA ASP A 458 24.74 13.44 11.07
C ASP A 458 24.26 13.69 9.63
N GLY A 459 23.68 14.87 9.39
CA GLY A 459 23.55 15.41 8.04
C GLY A 459 22.70 16.68 7.92
N VAL A 460 22.53 17.14 6.67
CA VAL A 460 21.78 18.37 6.36
C VAL A 460 20.91 18.21 5.12
N VAL A 461 19.65 18.61 5.22
CA VAL A 461 18.77 18.81 4.06
C VAL A 461 18.81 20.29 3.68
N ILE A 462 18.97 20.57 2.39
CA ILE A 462 19.00 21.92 1.85
C ILE A 462 17.87 22.09 0.84
N ALA A 463 17.01 23.08 1.07
CA ALA A 463 16.02 23.54 0.10
C ALA A 463 16.53 24.85 -0.50
N ASN A 464 16.93 24.85 -1.77
CA ASN A 464 17.45 26.05 -2.44
C ASN A 464 16.55 26.46 -3.61
N MET A 465 15.85 27.58 -3.45
CA MET A 465 15.00 28.20 -4.47
C MET A 465 15.69 29.34 -5.24
N GLY A 466 17.00 29.54 -5.01
CA GLY A 466 17.83 30.50 -5.73
C GLY A 466 18.84 29.81 -6.68
N GLY A 467 19.88 30.55 -7.06
CA GLY A 467 21.03 30.03 -7.79
C GLY A 467 21.96 29.17 -6.92
N ASP A 468 23.05 28.66 -7.49
CA ASP A 468 24.04 27.87 -6.75
C ASP A 468 24.67 28.67 -5.60
N VAL A 469 24.76 28.07 -4.42
CA VAL A 469 25.42 28.68 -3.25
C VAL A 469 26.62 27.84 -2.86
N ASN A 470 27.83 28.41 -3.01
CA ASN A 470 29.05 27.82 -2.46
C ASN A 470 28.92 27.79 -0.92
N LEU A 471 29.08 26.63 -0.30
CA LEU A 471 28.95 26.47 1.14
C LEU A 471 30.29 26.59 1.88
N ALA A 472 31.42 26.63 1.18
CA ALA A 472 32.74 26.76 1.79
C ALA A 472 32.85 27.98 2.71
N GLY A 473 33.39 27.78 3.91
CA GLY A 473 33.53 28.75 4.99
C GLY A 473 32.31 28.87 5.93
N SER A 474 31.16 28.30 5.56
CA SER A 474 29.93 28.35 6.37
C SER A 474 30.11 27.58 7.68
N ASP A 475 29.68 28.18 8.80
CA ASP A 475 29.54 27.46 10.06
C ASP A 475 28.48 26.37 9.93
N THR A 476 28.70 25.23 10.58
CA THR A 476 27.76 24.10 10.63
C THR A 476 27.78 23.47 12.03
N THR A 477 26.71 22.77 12.42
CA THR A 477 26.71 21.95 13.65
C THR A 477 27.11 20.50 13.43
N LEU A 478 27.31 20.09 12.16
CA LEU A 478 27.69 18.73 11.81
C LEU A 478 29.10 18.38 12.30
N ASP A 479 29.30 17.11 12.68
CA ASP A 479 30.61 16.57 13.01
C ASP A 479 31.53 16.46 11.76
N ASP A 480 32.84 16.40 11.99
CA ASP A 480 33.87 16.40 10.94
C ASP A 480 33.76 15.15 10.03
N GLY A 481 33.70 15.36 8.70
CA GLY A 481 33.51 14.27 7.75
C GLY A 481 33.15 14.71 6.33
N THR A 482 32.80 13.74 5.48
CA THR A 482 32.25 13.98 4.14
C THR A 482 30.85 13.41 4.04
N TYR A 483 29.92 14.21 3.55
CA TYR A 483 28.49 13.87 3.42
C TYR A 483 28.11 13.93 1.93
N THR A 484 27.36 12.94 1.44
CA THR A 484 27.01 12.80 0.02
C THR A 484 25.58 13.27 -0.23
N ASP A 485 25.34 14.05 -1.30
CA ASP A 485 23.99 14.43 -1.71
C ASP A 485 23.26 13.24 -2.34
N GLN A 486 22.34 12.66 -1.57
CA GLN A 486 21.54 11.51 -2.00
C GLN A 486 20.52 11.88 -3.09
N VAL A 487 20.25 13.17 -3.35
CA VAL A 487 19.36 13.63 -4.42
C VAL A 487 20.14 13.90 -5.71
N ASN A 488 21.14 14.78 -5.69
CA ASN A 488 21.76 15.28 -6.92
C ASN A 488 23.21 14.81 -7.14
N GLY A 489 23.79 14.05 -6.20
CA GLY A 489 25.20 13.67 -6.22
C GLY A 489 26.15 14.84 -5.96
N GLY A 490 27.40 14.51 -5.62
CA GLY A 490 28.38 15.43 -5.07
C GLY A 490 28.40 15.40 -3.54
N THR A 491 29.26 16.20 -2.92
CA THR A 491 29.52 16.14 -1.48
C THR A 491 29.64 17.51 -0.84
N ILE A 492 29.40 17.58 0.47
CA ILE A 492 29.99 18.59 1.35
C ILE A 492 31.06 17.94 2.22
N THR A 493 32.12 18.68 2.54
CA THR A 493 33.16 18.26 3.49
C THR A 493 33.19 19.21 4.66
N VAL A 494 33.07 18.68 5.88
CA VAL A 494 33.07 19.41 7.14
C VAL A 494 34.40 19.18 7.84
N SER A 495 35.03 20.26 8.30
CA SER A 495 36.13 20.17 9.26
C SER A 495 36.18 21.38 10.19
N GLY A 496 36.43 21.14 11.49
CA GLY A 496 36.52 22.17 12.51
C GLY A 496 35.22 22.95 12.71
N GLY A 497 34.06 22.30 12.56
CA GLY A 497 32.74 22.94 12.66
C GLY A 497 32.39 23.87 11.48
N LYS A 498 33.08 23.72 10.35
CA LYS A 498 32.82 24.47 9.11
C LYS A 498 32.68 23.55 7.91
N ILE A 499 31.76 23.88 7.01
CA ILE A 499 31.78 23.33 5.65
C ILE A 499 32.99 23.95 4.93
N THR A 500 33.94 23.11 4.52
CA THR A 500 35.18 23.51 3.85
C THR A 500 35.08 23.43 2.32
N ALA A 501 34.22 22.55 1.80
CA ALA A 501 33.93 22.40 0.39
C ALA A 501 32.49 21.90 0.17
N GLY A 502 31.92 22.24 -1.00
CA GLY A 502 30.59 21.80 -1.45
C GLY A 502 29.65 22.96 -1.78
N THR A 503 28.52 22.65 -2.43
CA THR A 503 27.61 23.64 -3.04
C THR A 503 26.16 23.21 -2.84
N ALA A 504 25.30 24.10 -2.36
CA ALA A 504 23.86 23.93 -2.46
C ALA A 504 23.43 24.22 -3.91
N LYS A 505 22.95 23.21 -4.63
CA LYS A 505 22.61 23.34 -6.06
C LYS A 505 21.44 24.30 -6.27
N ALA A 506 21.45 25.04 -7.37
CA ALA A 506 20.38 25.93 -7.79
C ALA A 506 19.05 25.18 -7.97
N TYR A 507 17.95 25.78 -7.53
CA TYR A 507 16.58 25.28 -7.74
C TYR A 507 16.38 23.79 -7.38
N ALA A 508 17.07 23.32 -6.34
CA ALA A 508 17.13 21.91 -5.98
C ALA A 508 16.92 21.67 -4.48
N VAL A 509 16.46 20.45 -4.17
CA VAL A 509 16.58 19.86 -2.84
C VAL A 509 17.84 19.00 -2.84
N SER A 510 18.72 19.19 -1.86
CA SER A 510 19.85 18.30 -1.57
C SER A 510 19.67 17.66 -0.21
N ALA A 511 20.09 16.41 -0.05
CA ALA A 511 20.07 15.70 1.23
C ALA A 511 21.45 15.08 1.49
N TYR A 512 22.26 15.77 2.29
CA TYR A 512 23.64 15.40 2.59
C TYR A 512 23.72 14.55 3.84
N TYR A 513 23.89 13.24 3.68
CA TYR A 513 24.14 12.30 4.78
C TYR A 513 24.89 11.06 4.27
N GLN A 514 25.46 10.27 5.17
CA GLN A 514 26.12 9.01 4.84
C GLN A 514 25.11 7.86 4.78
N THR A 515 25.07 7.10 3.67
CA THR A 515 24.30 5.85 3.59
C THR A 515 25.14 4.71 4.17
N ASN A 516 24.53 3.88 5.03
CA ASN A 516 25.21 2.73 5.63
C ASN A 516 25.23 1.55 4.64
N ASP A 517 25.97 1.68 3.55
CA ASP A 517 26.36 0.53 2.71
C ASP A 517 27.40 -0.31 3.45
N SER A 518 26.95 -0.98 4.52
CA SER A 518 27.75 -1.89 5.35
C SER A 518 27.97 -3.26 4.68
N GLY A 519 28.33 -3.24 3.40
CA GLY A 519 29.14 -4.28 2.79
C GLY A 519 30.61 -3.98 3.09
N SER A 520 31.14 -4.53 4.19
CA SER A 520 32.50 -4.24 4.69
C SER A 520 33.58 -4.29 3.59
N GLY A 521 34.18 -3.13 3.33
CA GLY A 521 35.24 -2.93 2.33
C GLY A 521 36.46 -2.25 2.93
N SER A 522 36.98 -2.76 4.05
CA SER A 522 38.24 -2.29 4.64
C SER A 522 39.38 -2.41 3.62
N SER A 523 39.96 -1.28 3.22
CA SER A 523 41.06 -1.20 2.27
C SER A 523 42.40 -1.60 2.92
N THR A 524 42.55 -2.89 3.22
CA THR A 524 43.86 -3.50 3.50
C THR A 524 44.38 -4.19 2.23
N GLY A 525 45.63 -3.91 1.89
CA GLY A 525 46.21 -4.33 0.60
C GLY A 525 46.39 -5.84 0.48
N GLY A 526 45.94 -6.41 -0.64
CA GLY A 526 46.14 -7.82 -1.00
C GLY A 526 46.32 -7.97 -2.51
N SER A 527 47.47 -8.50 -2.92
CA SER A 527 47.81 -8.72 -4.34
C SER A 527 47.37 -10.11 -4.82
N SER A 528 46.63 -10.17 -5.92
CA SER A 528 46.52 -11.33 -6.83
C SER A 528 46.02 -10.83 -8.20
N THR A 529 46.78 -10.78 -9.29
CA THR A 529 47.38 -11.83 -10.16
C THR A 529 46.40 -12.81 -10.82
N GLY A 530 46.11 -12.55 -12.11
CA GLY A 530 45.50 -13.47 -13.11
C GLY A 530 44.01 -13.77 -12.90
N GLY A 531 43.10 -13.67 -13.87
CA GLY A 531 43.17 -13.59 -15.34
C GLY A 531 41.95 -14.38 -15.86
N SER A 532 41.05 -13.84 -16.69
CA SER A 532 41.21 -13.75 -18.15
C SER A 532 40.27 -12.71 -18.79
N GLY A 533 40.67 -12.08 -19.91
CA GLY A 533 39.75 -11.34 -20.80
C GLY A 533 38.77 -12.27 -21.53
N GLN A 534 37.80 -11.83 -22.32
CA GLN A 534 37.48 -10.53 -22.96
C GLN A 534 35.92 -10.41 -22.99
N THR A 535 35.26 -9.28 -23.25
CA THR A 535 35.53 -8.26 -24.27
C THR A 535 35.35 -6.82 -23.78
N THR A 536 36.30 -5.97 -24.14
CA THR A 536 36.22 -4.50 -24.01
C THR A 536 35.09 -3.92 -24.85
N GLY A 537 34.12 -3.25 -24.22
CA GLY A 537 33.23 -2.33 -24.91
C GLY A 537 34.02 -1.16 -25.50
N ALA A 538 33.74 -0.80 -26.75
CA ALA A 538 34.33 0.40 -27.35
C ALA A 538 33.81 1.64 -26.62
N THR A 539 34.73 2.52 -26.20
CA THR A 539 34.35 3.82 -25.62
C THR A 539 33.96 4.75 -26.76
N VAL A 540 32.81 5.41 -26.66
CA VAL A 540 32.29 6.31 -27.71
C VAL A 540 31.99 7.67 -27.08
N VAL A 541 32.40 8.75 -27.75
CA VAL A 541 32.00 10.11 -27.38
C VAL A 541 30.89 10.57 -28.33
N TYR A 542 29.78 10.98 -27.74
CA TYR A 542 28.61 11.54 -28.40
C TYR A 542 28.56 13.06 -28.22
N ALA A 543 27.98 13.77 -29.18
CA ALA A 543 27.79 15.21 -29.10
C ALA A 543 26.56 15.68 -29.88
N THR A 544 25.79 16.59 -29.29
CA THR A 544 24.82 17.40 -30.02
C THR A 544 25.56 18.58 -30.66
N LYS A 545 25.63 18.63 -32.00
CA LYS A 545 26.28 19.75 -32.69
C LYS A 545 25.50 21.05 -32.45
N PRO A 546 26.13 22.14 -31.96
CA PRO A 546 25.49 23.45 -31.86
C PRO A 546 24.88 23.90 -33.20
N SER A 547 23.75 24.61 -33.15
CA SER A 547 23.05 25.08 -34.36
C SER A 547 23.86 26.13 -35.15
N TRP A 548 24.71 26.89 -34.45
CA TRP A 548 25.62 27.89 -35.03
C TRP A 548 27.00 27.33 -35.46
N TRP A 549 27.23 26.02 -35.35
CA TRP A 549 28.44 25.36 -35.88
C TRP A 549 28.15 24.70 -37.23
N ASN A 550 29.12 24.73 -38.14
CA ASN A 550 29.01 24.13 -39.47
C ASN A 550 29.25 22.61 -39.41
N THR A 551 30.31 22.20 -38.72
CA THR A 551 30.70 20.81 -38.48
C THR A 551 30.98 20.58 -37.00
N ILE A 552 31.30 19.34 -36.60
CA ILE A 552 31.81 19.05 -35.26
C ILE A 552 32.91 18.00 -35.35
N ASN A 553 34.05 18.33 -34.81
CA ASN A 553 35.22 17.47 -34.69
C ASN A 553 35.51 17.24 -33.21
N ALA A 554 36.13 16.12 -32.87
CA ALA A 554 36.53 15.77 -31.51
C ALA A 554 38.04 15.48 -31.45
N TYR A 555 38.76 16.30 -30.70
CA TYR A 555 40.15 16.06 -30.32
C TYR A 555 40.16 15.40 -28.94
N ILE A 556 40.67 14.18 -28.87
CA ILE A 556 40.69 13.37 -27.65
C ILE A 556 42.13 13.04 -27.30
N TYR A 557 42.52 13.26 -26.05
CA TYR A 557 43.87 13.02 -25.57
C TYR A 557 43.87 12.43 -24.15
N LYS A 558 44.94 11.74 -23.80
CA LYS A 558 45.15 11.22 -22.43
C LYS A 558 45.51 12.36 -21.47
N ASP A 559 44.92 12.35 -20.29
CA ASP A 559 45.23 13.29 -19.21
C ASP A 559 46.43 12.79 -18.39
N ASP A 560 47.64 12.85 -18.97
CA ASP A 560 48.89 12.44 -18.31
C ASP A 560 49.84 13.61 -17.98
N GLY A 561 49.40 14.85 -18.23
CA GLY A 561 50.18 16.07 -17.97
C GLY A 561 51.39 16.26 -18.88
N SER A 562 51.61 15.39 -19.88
CA SER A 562 52.77 15.50 -20.77
C SER A 562 52.49 16.38 -22.00
N ALA A 563 53.53 17.07 -22.48
CA ALA A 563 53.48 17.84 -23.73
C ALA A 563 53.43 16.96 -25.00
N SER A 564 53.31 15.63 -24.84
CA SER A 564 53.26 14.63 -25.92
C SER A 564 52.24 13.54 -25.61
N ALA A 565 51.17 13.92 -24.90
CA ALA A 565 50.09 13.01 -24.52
C ALA A 565 49.51 12.30 -25.74
N ALA A 566 49.28 10.99 -25.62
CA ALA A 566 48.68 10.20 -26.69
C ALA A 566 47.28 10.76 -27.03
N SER A 567 47.00 10.93 -28.33
CA SER A 567 45.76 11.52 -28.83
C SER A 567 45.15 10.72 -29.99
N ASN A 568 43.88 10.95 -30.29
CA ASN A 568 43.17 10.30 -31.40
C ASN A 568 43.62 10.80 -32.79
N ALA A 569 44.09 12.04 -32.87
CA ALA A 569 44.65 12.67 -34.06
C ALA A 569 45.48 13.90 -33.64
N SER A 570 46.10 14.60 -34.59
CA SER A 570 46.58 15.97 -34.38
C SER A 570 45.40 16.93 -34.16
N TRP A 571 45.64 18.08 -33.51
CA TRP A 571 44.66 19.17 -33.49
C TRP A 571 44.27 19.54 -34.93
N PRO A 572 42.98 19.65 -35.28
CA PRO A 572 41.82 19.90 -34.42
C PRO A 572 40.96 18.67 -34.05
N GLY A 573 41.51 17.46 -34.19
CA GLY A 573 40.78 16.21 -33.95
C GLY A 573 40.13 15.64 -35.21
N VAL A 574 39.25 14.66 -35.05
CA VAL A 574 38.57 13.97 -36.16
C VAL A 574 37.10 14.38 -36.27
N ALA A 575 36.57 14.46 -37.49
CA ALA A 575 35.16 14.75 -37.74
C ALA A 575 34.26 13.65 -37.15
N MET A 576 33.21 14.05 -36.42
CA MET A 576 32.26 13.12 -35.84
C MET A 576 31.19 12.70 -36.86
N THR A 577 30.73 11.45 -36.78
CA THR A 577 29.71 10.90 -37.69
C THR A 577 28.31 11.16 -37.14
N ARG A 578 27.41 11.75 -37.93
CA ARG A 578 26.01 11.93 -37.53
C ARG A 578 25.24 10.60 -37.61
N LEU A 579 24.55 10.24 -36.53
CA LEU A 579 23.65 9.09 -36.48
C LEU A 579 22.43 9.31 -37.39
N THR A 580 22.12 8.31 -38.21
CA THR A 580 20.92 8.28 -39.09
C THR A 580 19.74 7.54 -38.45
N ALA A 581 19.99 6.74 -37.42
CA ALA A 581 19.04 6.05 -36.57
C ALA A 581 19.58 6.01 -35.13
N ASP A 582 18.72 5.70 -34.15
CA ASP A 582 19.16 5.43 -32.77
C ASP A 582 20.15 4.25 -32.77
N ASP A 583 21.33 4.39 -32.17
CA ASP A 583 22.38 3.35 -32.14
C ASP A 583 22.37 2.50 -30.86
N GLY A 584 21.35 2.68 -30.02
CA GLY A 584 21.23 2.09 -28.70
C GLY A 584 21.92 2.89 -27.59
N CYS A 585 22.84 3.80 -27.90
CA CYS A 585 23.47 4.69 -26.92
C CYS A 585 22.93 6.12 -27.02
N ALA A 586 22.72 6.63 -28.24
CA ALA A 586 22.21 7.97 -28.51
C ALA A 586 21.14 7.97 -29.61
N LYS A 587 20.39 9.08 -29.68
CA LYS A 587 19.30 9.29 -30.63
C LYS A 587 19.79 9.62 -32.05
N ALA A 588 18.96 9.28 -33.04
CA ALA A 588 19.13 9.71 -34.41
C ALA A 588 19.33 11.23 -34.49
N GLY A 589 20.37 11.65 -35.21
CA GLY A 589 20.77 13.06 -35.34
C GLY A 589 21.90 13.52 -34.42
N THR A 590 22.20 12.79 -33.34
CA THR A 590 23.40 13.00 -32.51
C THR A 590 24.67 12.63 -33.29
N TYR A 591 25.80 13.25 -33.00
CA TYR A 591 27.10 12.94 -33.61
C TYR A 591 27.91 12.01 -32.70
N ARG A 592 28.68 11.07 -33.27
CA ARG A 592 29.53 10.12 -32.53
C ARG A 592 30.96 10.04 -33.07
N VAL A 593 31.90 9.71 -32.19
CA VAL A 593 33.27 9.30 -32.52
C VAL A 593 33.69 8.13 -31.65
N ASP A 594 34.29 7.10 -32.26
CA ASP A 594 34.88 5.99 -31.53
C ASP A 594 36.21 6.43 -30.91
N VAL A 595 36.41 6.13 -29.63
CA VAL A 595 37.62 6.53 -28.91
C VAL A 595 38.69 5.44 -29.04
N PRO A 596 39.87 5.74 -29.60
CA PRO A 596 40.96 4.77 -29.68
C PRO A 596 41.54 4.44 -28.29
N ASP A 597 42.27 3.33 -28.22
CA ASP A 597 43.03 2.98 -27.02
C ASP A 597 44.27 3.89 -26.89
N LEU A 598 44.24 4.78 -25.89
CA LEU A 598 45.35 5.69 -25.51
C LEU A 598 46.05 5.22 -24.22
N GLY A 599 45.80 3.99 -23.76
CA GLY A 599 46.31 3.41 -22.51
C GLY A 599 45.36 3.55 -21.32
N SER A 600 45.82 3.24 -20.11
CA SER A 600 45.03 3.39 -18.87
C SER A 600 45.10 4.82 -18.32
N GLY A 601 43.98 5.34 -17.81
CA GLY A 601 43.87 6.64 -17.15
C GLY A 601 42.64 7.43 -17.57
N THR A 602 42.57 8.69 -17.12
CA THR A 602 41.57 9.68 -17.54
C THR A 602 41.89 10.17 -18.95
N TYR A 603 40.86 10.33 -19.78
CA TYR A 603 40.96 10.97 -21.09
C TYR A 603 40.26 12.34 -21.04
N ARG A 604 40.57 13.22 -21.98
CA ARG A 604 39.90 14.52 -22.17
C ARG A 604 39.47 14.69 -23.62
N VAL A 605 38.33 15.33 -23.85
CA VAL A 605 37.83 15.72 -25.18
C VAL A 605 37.63 17.22 -25.32
N ILE A 606 37.94 17.74 -26.50
CA ILE A 606 37.65 19.09 -26.96
C ILE A 606 36.90 18.98 -28.29
N PHE A 607 35.79 19.68 -28.43
CA PHE A 607 35.02 19.77 -29.68
C PHE A 607 35.39 21.03 -30.46
N SER A 608 35.35 20.99 -31.80
CA SER A 608 35.64 22.16 -32.65
C SER A 608 34.77 22.25 -33.91
N ASP A 609 34.38 23.48 -34.30
CA ASP A 609 33.73 23.77 -35.58
C ASP A 609 34.78 23.98 -36.68
N ASN A 610 34.61 23.26 -37.79
CA ASN A 610 35.41 23.40 -39.02
C ASN A 610 36.93 23.30 -38.78
N GLY A 611 37.33 22.59 -37.74
CA GLY A 611 38.72 22.47 -37.31
C GLY A 611 39.37 23.75 -36.77
N SER A 612 38.57 24.76 -36.42
CA SER A 612 39.08 26.05 -35.93
C SER A 612 39.64 25.96 -34.51
N SER A 613 40.73 26.69 -34.26
CA SER A 613 41.24 26.95 -32.90
C SER A 613 40.40 27.98 -32.14
N SER A 614 39.64 28.85 -32.82
CA SER A 614 38.83 29.90 -32.19
C SER A 614 37.36 29.52 -31.96
N ASN A 615 36.80 28.59 -32.74
CA ASN A 615 35.47 28.00 -32.50
C ASN A 615 35.62 26.59 -31.92
N ARG A 616 35.90 26.51 -30.62
CA ARG A 616 36.10 25.27 -29.88
C ARG A 616 35.38 25.27 -28.52
N TYR A 617 35.09 24.09 -28.00
CA TYR A 617 34.55 23.90 -26.66
C TYR A 617 35.22 22.70 -25.95
N PRO A 618 35.78 22.85 -24.73
CA PRO A 618 35.96 24.10 -24.01
C PRO A 618 36.79 25.14 -24.76
N ALA A 619 36.60 26.40 -24.39
CA ALA A 619 37.26 27.56 -25.00
C ALA A 619 38.80 27.45 -24.94
N ASP A 620 39.48 28.28 -25.72
CA ASP A 620 40.94 28.24 -25.77
C ASP A 620 41.57 28.54 -24.39
N THR A 621 42.71 27.92 -24.08
CA THR A 621 43.33 27.80 -22.74
C THR A 621 42.60 26.93 -21.69
N VAL A 622 41.36 26.51 -21.91
CA VAL A 622 40.65 25.57 -21.01
C VAL A 622 40.99 24.13 -21.38
N ALA A 623 41.29 23.30 -20.38
CA ALA A 623 41.54 21.87 -20.56
C ALA A 623 40.28 21.15 -21.09
N GLY A 624 40.45 20.09 -21.88
CA GLY A 624 39.33 19.30 -22.38
C GLY A 624 38.50 18.67 -21.25
N MET A 625 37.22 18.41 -21.54
CA MET A 625 36.28 17.79 -20.60
C MET A 625 36.70 16.34 -20.33
N ALA A 626 36.80 15.97 -19.05
CA ALA A 626 37.37 14.69 -18.64
C ALA A 626 36.35 13.55 -18.67
N PHE A 627 36.79 12.36 -19.09
CA PHE A 627 36.02 11.12 -19.03
C PHE A 627 36.93 9.92 -18.82
N THR A 628 36.36 8.80 -18.35
CA THR A 628 37.13 7.57 -18.05
C THR A 628 37.06 6.60 -19.23
N ARG A 629 38.20 5.99 -19.57
CA ARG A 629 38.24 4.88 -20.53
C ARG A 629 37.29 3.76 -20.10
N GLY A 630 36.48 3.26 -21.03
CA GLY A 630 35.44 2.26 -20.79
C GLY A 630 34.04 2.85 -20.63
N THR A 631 33.94 4.17 -20.43
CA THR A 631 32.67 4.88 -20.23
C THR A 631 32.36 5.74 -21.44
N SER A 632 31.33 5.36 -22.22
CA SER A 632 30.80 6.24 -23.27
C SER A 632 30.15 7.47 -22.64
N VAL A 633 30.27 8.63 -23.31
CA VAL A 633 29.83 9.93 -22.77
C VAL A 633 29.18 10.80 -23.83
N GLN A 634 28.35 11.76 -23.42
CA GLN A 634 27.67 12.71 -24.30
C GLN A 634 27.88 14.16 -23.86
N TRP A 635 28.07 15.03 -24.85
CA TRP A 635 27.98 16.49 -24.71
C TRP A 635 26.67 17.02 -25.32
N ASP A 636 25.96 17.89 -24.61
CA ASP A 636 24.67 18.46 -25.05
C ASP A 636 24.83 19.63 -26.05
N GLY A 637 26.07 20.07 -26.27
CA GLY A 637 26.40 21.21 -27.15
C GLY A 637 26.39 22.57 -26.45
N ARG A 638 26.26 22.63 -25.11
CA ARG A 638 26.13 23.89 -24.34
C ARG A 638 26.84 23.88 -22.99
N ASP A 639 26.82 22.76 -22.27
CA ASP A 639 27.32 22.64 -20.90
C ASP A 639 28.82 22.33 -20.82
N THR A 640 29.40 22.60 -19.64
CA THR A 640 30.78 22.36 -19.24
C THR A 640 31.10 20.91 -18.86
N SER A 641 30.09 20.04 -18.78
CA SER A 641 30.24 18.65 -18.34
C SER A 641 29.95 17.62 -19.45
N LEU A 642 30.28 16.37 -19.15
CA LEU A 642 30.00 15.20 -19.99
C LEU A 642 29.09 14.25 -19.22
N GLU A 643 27.91 13.97 -19.77
CA GLU A 643 27.00 12.98 -19.20
C GLU A 643 27.47 11.57 -19.56
N THR A 644 27.34 10.61 -18.65
CA THR A 644 27.65 9.20 -18.94
C THR A 644 26.52 8.56 -19.75
N VAL A 645 26.85 7.99 -20.90
CA VAL A 645 25.89 7.32 -21.79
C VAL A 645 25.81 5.84 -21.46
N GLN A 646 24.64 5.41 -20.99
CA GLN A 646 24.32 4.00 -20.80
C GLN A 646 23.88 3.37 -22.13
N CYS A 647 24.82 2.70 -22.79
CA CYS A 647 24.58 2.01 -24.04
C CYS A 647 23.63 0.81 -23.86
N SER A 648 22.53 0.84 -24.59
CA SER A 648 21.45 -0.13 -24.53
C SER A 648 21.72 -1.27 -25.53
N THR A 649 21.89 -2.52 -25.04
CA THR A 649 22.22 -3.67 -25.92
C THR A 649 20.94 -4.44 -26.32
N PRO A 650 20.76 -4.83 -27.59
CA PRO A 650 19.57 -5.60 -27.99
C PRO A 650 19.53 -7.00 -27.35
N ALA A 651 18.35 -7.42 -26.88
CA ALA A 651 18.13 -8.79 -26.41
C ALA A 651 18.31 -9.82 -27.54
N THR A 652 19.02 -10.91 -27.26
CA THR A 652 19.24 -12.02 -28.21
C THR A 652 18.53 -13.31 -27.80
N LYS A 653 18.24 -13.47 -26.50
CA LYS A 653 17.46 -14.60 -25.96
C LYS A 653 16.63 -14.15 -24.76
N VAL A 654 15.44 -14.71 -24.61
CA VAL A 654 14.64 -14.68 -23.37
C VAL A 654 14.45 -16.14 -22.92
N ALA A 655 14.41 -16.38 -21.61
CA ALA A 655 14.06 -17.68 -21.03
C ALA A 655 13.13 -17.47 -19.84
N ILE A 656 12.12 -18.32 -19.67
CA ILE A 656 11.21 -18.31 -18.52
C ILE A 656 11.65 -19.38 -17.51
N SER A 657 11.67 -19.00 -16.24
CA SER A 657 11.82 -19.88 -15.08
C SER A 657 10.79 -19.51 -14.01
N GLY A 658 10.62 -20.35 -12.98
CA GLY A 658 9.70 -20.09 -11.87
C GLY A 658 9.44 -21.35 -11.06
N ASP A 659 8.93 -21.20 -9.84
CA ASP A 659 8.61 -22.34 -8.99
C ASP A 659 7.49 -23.17 -9.61
N GLY A 660 7.69 -24.50 -9.66
CA GLY A 660 6.78 -25.43 -10.34
C GLY A 660 6.91 -25.47 -11.87
N VAL A 661 7.76 -24.65 -12.49
CA VAL A 661 8.01 -24.71 -13.94
C VAL A 661 8.97 -25.86 -14.26
N THR A 662 8.49 -26.89 -14.95
CA THR A 662 9.29 -28.05 -15.41
C THR A 662 9.06 -28.27 -16.90
N ASP A 663 10.14 -28.42 -17.68
CA ASP A 663 10.10 -28.64 -19.15
C ASP A 663 9.17 -27.67 -19.92
N GLY A 664 9.17 -26.39 -19.53
CA GLY A 664 8.34 -25.35 -20.15
C GLY A 664 6.85 -25.45 -19.80
N LYS A 665 6.49 -26.17 -18.74
CA LYS A 665 5.10 -26.34 -18.26
C LYS A 665 4.97 -25.96 -16.80
N LEU A 666 3.81 -25.45 -16.43
CA LEU A 666 3.42 -25.06 -15.08
C LEU A 666 2.00 -25.57 -14.80
N SER A 667 1.80 -26.20 -13.65
CA SER A 667 0.47 -26.68 -13.23
C SER A 667 0.01 -25.90 -11.99
N LEU A 668 -1.18 -25.32 -12.05
CA LEU A 668 -1.79 -24.54 -10.97
C LEU A 668 -3.20 -25.06 -10.69
N SER A 669 -3.72 -24.84 -9.48
CA SER A 669 -5.14 -25.00 -9.18
C SER A 669 -5.86 -23.65 -9.31
N THR A 670 -7.16 -23.64 -9.61
CA THR A 670 -7.95 -22.38 -9.66
C THR A 670 -7.81 -21.57 -8.36
N GLY A 671 -7.48 -20.28 -8.47
CA GLY A 671 -7.20 -19.39 -7.35
C GLY A 671 -5.72 -19.35 -6.92
N ALA A 672 -4.90 -20.32 -7.35
CA ALA A 672 -3.46 -20.27 -7.09
C ALA A 672 -2.77 -19.24 -7.99
N THR A 673 -1.64 -18.72 -7.51
CA THR A 673 -0.75 -17.85 -8.29
C THR A 673 0.68 -18.36 -8.25
N ALA A 674 1.44 -18.19 -9.33
CA ALA A 674 2.87 -18.50 -9.37
C ALA A 674 3.66 -17.36 -10.02
N GLN A 675 4.88 -17.14 -9.53
CA GLN A 675 5.77 -16.12 -10.04
C GLN A 675 6.67 -16.71 -11.14
N LEU A 676 6.56 -16.17 -12.36
CA LEU A 676 7.53 -16.43 -13.42
C LEU A 676 8.62 -15.35 -13.42
N THR A 677 9.82 -15.75 -13.78
CA THR A 677 10.98 -14.86 -13.99
C THR A 677 11.45 -15.00 -15.44
N ALA A 678 11.53 -13.88 -16.15
CA ALA A 678 12.12 -13.83 -17.48
C ALA A 678 13.60 -13.43 -17.39
N THR A 679 14.50 -14.31 -17.80
CA THR A 679 15.93 -14.01 -17.90
C THR A 679 16.27 -13.61 -19.32
N VAL A 680 16.83 -12.41 -19.49
CA VAL A 680 17.22 -11.86 -20.80
C VAL A 680 18.73 -12.06 -21.02
N THR A 681 19.15 -12.42 -22.23
CA THR A 681 20.56 -12.56 -22.62
C THR A 681 20.90 -11.59 -23.75
N PRO A 682 22.04 -10.86 -23.69
CA PRO A 682 22.89 -10.69 -22.50
C PRO A 682 22.11 -10.05 -21.33
N SER A 683 22.59 -10.17 -20.10
CA SER A 683 21.94 -9.55 -18.93
C SER A 683 21.97 -8.01 -18.96
N THR A 684 22.85 -7.43 -19.78
CA THR A 684 22.91 -6.00 -20.12
C THR A 684 21.88 -5.58 -21.18
N ALA A 685 21.03 -6.50 -21.63
CA ALA A 685 20.07 -6.22 -22.69
C ALA A 685 18.95 -5.30 -22.19
N THR A 686 18.59 -4.34 -23.03
CA THR A 686 17.65 -3.28 -22.71
C THR A 686 16.35 -3.45 -23.48
N GLY A 687 15.26 -3.43 -22.73
CA GLY A 687 13.90 -3.55 -23.21
C GLY A 687 13.03 -4.16 -22.13
N THR A 688 11.84 -3.60 -21.92
CA THR A 688 10.91 -4.12 -20.91
C THR A 688 10.44 -5.51 -21.32
N VAL A 689 10.49 -6.46 -20.40
CA VAL A 689 9.81 -7.75 -20.58
C VAL A 689 8.31 -7.49 -20.57
N THR A 690 7.62 -7.81 -21.66
CA THR A 690 6.16 -7.80 -21.71
C THR A 690 5.64 -9.23 -21.58
N TRP A 691 4.59 -9.38 -20.77
CA TRP A 691 3.93 -10.66 -20.52
C TRP A 691 2.53 -10.68 -21.15
N ALA A 692 2.14 -11.82 -21.70
CA ALA A 692 0.81 -12.02 -22.27
C ALA A 692 0.33 -13.45 -22.01
N SER A 693 -1.00 -13.62 -21.83
CA SER A 693 -1.67 -14.92 -21.78
C SER A 693 -2.47 -15.13 -23.06
N SER A 694 -2.38 -16.30 -23.67
CA SER A 694 -3.20 -16.65 -24.84
C SER A 694 -4.68 -16.83 -24.51
N SER A 695 -5.02 -17.00 -23.24
CA SER A 695 -6.39 -17.10 -22.73
C SER A 695 -6.46 -16.54 -21.30
N PRO A 696 -6.58 -15.21 -21.15
CA PRO A 696 -6.65 -14.53 -19.85
C PRO A 696 -7.78 -15.04 -18.93
N LEU A 697 -8.85 -15.61 -19.49
CA LEU A 697 -9.96 -16.20 -18.73
C LEU A 697 -9.61 -17.54 -18.03
N ILE A 698 -8.52 -18.21 -18.43
CA ILE A 698 -8.02 -19.44 -17.82
C ILE A 698 -6.94 -19.08 -16.80
N ALA A 699 -5.94 -18.30 -17.21
CA ALA A 699 -5.01 -17.64 -16.29
C ALA A 699 -4.56 -16.30 -16.86
N THR A 700 -4.51 -15.26 -16.02
CA THR A 700 -3.86 -13.99 -16.36
C THR A 700 -2.37 -14.06 -16.05
N VAL A 701 -1.60 -13.14 -16.63
CA VAL A 701 -0.24 -12.81 -16.20
C VAL A 701 -0.12 -11.30 -16.10
N ASP A 702 0.50 -10.80 -15.03
CA ASP A 702 0.73 -9.36 -14.85
C ASP A 702 2.04 -8.88 -15.51
N ALA A 703 2.31 -7.58 -15.47
CA ALA A 703 3.52 -6.99 -16.03
C ALA A 703 4.83 -7.47 -15.35
N ASN A 704 4.75 -8.07 -14.16
CA ASN A 704 5.87 -8.60 -13.40
C ASN A 704 6.07 -10.12 -13.60
N GLY A 705 5.21 -10.78 -14.39
CA GLY A 705 5.27 -12.22 -14.62
C GLY A 705 4.53 -13.07 -13.58
N ARG A 706 3.72 -12.47 -12.71
CA ARG A 706 2.85 -13.24 -11.80
C ARG A 706 1.67 -13.79 -12.56
N VAL A 707 1.56 -15.12 -12.62
CA VAL A 707 0.45 -15.84 -13.23
C VAL A 707 -0.62 -16.10 -12.18
N SER A 708 -1.88 -15.79 -12.50
CA SER A 708 -3.04 -16.05 -11.64
C SER A 708 -4.02 -16.99 -12.32
N ALA A 709 -4.22 -18.18 -11.75
CA ALA A 709 -5.12 -19.20 -12.29
C ALA A 709 -6.59 -18.84 -12.01
N LEU A 710 -7.35 -18.45 -13.04
CA LEU A 710 -8.73 -17.99 -12.89
C LEU A 710 -9.77 -19.08 -13.13
N LYS A 711 -9.50 -20.02 -14.03
CA LYS A 711 -10.44 -21.09 -14.40
C LYS A 711 -9.72 -22.33 -14.91
N ALA A 712 -10.28 -23.50 -14.61
CA ALA A 712 -9.79 -24.77 -15.13
C ALA A 712 -9.70 -24.77 -16.68
N GLY A 713 -8.57 -25.21 -17.21
CA GLY A 713 -8.23 -25.17 -18.63
C GLY A 713 -6.73 -25.03 -18.85
N THR A 714 -6.30 -24.85 -20.11
CA THR A 714 -4.89 -24.63 -20.48
C THR A 714 -4.71 -23.31 -21.21
N THR A 715 -3.67 -22.54 -20.85
CA THR A 715 -3.28 -21.29 -21.54
C THR A 715 -1.76 -21.21 -21.64
N THR A 716 -1.23 -20.54 -22.66
CA THR A 716 0.21 -20.31 -22.80
C THR A 716 0.55 -18.89 -22.36
N ILE A 717 1.51 -18.77 -21.45
CA ILE A 717 2.07 -17.48 -21.01
C ILE A 717 3.34 -17.19 -21.80
N THR A 718 3.42 -16.00 -22.38
CA THR A 718 4.54 -15.55 -23.23
C THR A 718 5.25 -14.37 -22.60
N ALA A 719 6.58 -14.45 -22.46
CA ALA A 719 7.46 -13.33 -22.12
C ALA A 719 8.16 -12.83 -23.39
N SER A 720 8.18 -11.51 -23.62
CA SER A 720 8.76 -10.92 -24.84
C SER A 720 9.67 -9.73 -24.52
N VAL A 721 10.80 -9.61 -25.21
CA VAL A 721 11.65 -8.41 -25.23
C VAL A 721 11.93 -8.04 -26.68
N GLY A 722 11.28 -6.96 -27.15
CA GLY A 722 11.31 -6.58 -28.56
C GLY A 722 10.71 -7.66 -29.46
N LYS A 723 11.54 -8.33 -30.26
CA LYS A 723 11.13 -9.45 -31.14
C LYS A 723 11.47 -10.83 -30.60
N VAL A 724 12.16 -10.92 -29.46
CA VAL A 724 12.59 -12.19 -28.86
C VAL A 724 11.57 -12.63 -27.82
N THR A 725 11.11 -13.87 -27.89
CA THR A 725 10.07 -14.40 -27.00
C THR A 725 10.47 -15.72 -26.35
N ALA A 726 9.81 -16.05 -25.24
CA ALA A 726 9.80 -17.35 -24.59
C ALA A 726 8.39 -17.66 -24.09
N THR A 727 8.04 -18.94 -23.96
CA THR A 727 6.70 -19.39 -23.56
C THR A 727 6.74 -20.43 -22.44
N VAL A 728 5.69 -20.48 -21.64
CA VAL A 728 5.40 -21.56 -20.69
C VAL A 728 3.93 -21.95 -20.79
N ASP A 729 3.63 -23.24 -20.87
CA ASP A 729 2.26 -23.74 -20.91
C ASP A 729 1.71 -23.91 -19.49
N VAL A 730 0.61 -23.24 -19.18
CA VAL A 730 -0.04 -23.24 -17.86
C VAL A 730 -1.29 -24.10 -17.93
N ALA A 731 -1.28 -25.21 -17.20
CA ALA A 731 -2.44 -26.05 -16.96
C ALA A 731 -3.09 -25.67 -15.62
N VAL A 732 -4.28 -25.09 -15.68
CA VAL A 732 -5.11 -24.84 -14.50
C VAL A 732 -6.03 -26.05 -14.30
N THR A 733 -5.83 -26.77 -13.21
CA THR A 733 -6.82 -27.74 -12.71
C THR A 733 -7.87 -27.00 -11.88
N ALA A 734 -9.11 -27.49 -11.88
CA ALA A 734 -10.09 -26.98 -10.92
C ALA A 734 -9.53 -27.19 -9.51
N SER A 735 -9.48 -26.13 -8.68
CA SER A 735 -9.34 -26.35 -7.25
C SER A 735 -10.47 -27.26 -6.80
N GLN A 736 -10.12 -28.42 -6.26
CA GLN A 736 -10.98 -29.11 -5.31
C GLN A 736 -11.23 -28.08 -4.22
N THR A 737 -12.43 -27.50 -4.20
CA THR A 737 -12.74 -26.45 -3.25
C THR A 737 -12.51 -26.98 -1.86
N GLY A 738 -11.73 -26.24 -1.07
CA GLY A 738 -11.94 -26.22 0.36
C GLY A 738 -13.36 -25.72 0.57
N SER A 739 -14.32 -26.64 0.53
CA SER A 739 -15.61 -26.41 1.14
C SER A 739 -15.30 -26.15 2.60
N GLU A 740 -15.54 -24.94 3.07
CA GLU A 740 -16.08 -24.81 4.41
C GLU A 740 -17.24 -25.81 4.47
N THR A 741 -17.14 -26.79 5.35
CA THR A 741 -18.05 -27.93 5.30
C THR A 741 -19.42 -27.45 5.71
N LYS A 742 -20.26 -27.12 4.72
CA LYS A 742 -21.72 -27.15 4.87
C LYS A 742 -22.05 -28.50 5.48
N ASN A 743 -22.41 -28.50 6.76
CA ASN A 743 -22.78 -29.73 7.42
C ASN A 743 -24.08 -30.21 6.77
N VAL A 744 -24.10 -31.41 6.21
CA VAL A 744 -25.29 -32.00 5.59
C VAL A 744 -25.64 -33.24 6.38
N VAL A 745 -26.82 -33.24 6.97
CA VAL A 745 -27.27 -34.34 7.80
C VAL A 745 -28.41 -35.09 7.13
N TYR A 746 -28.20 -36.39 6.98
CA TYR A 746 -29.18 -37.35 6.49
C TYR A 746 -29.77 -38.12 7.66
N ALA A 747 -31.03 -38.54 7.57
CA ALA A 747 -31.70 -39.20 8.68
C ALA A 747 -32.79 -40.19 8.22
N SER A 748 -32.85 -41.35 8.88
CA SER A 748 -34.00 -42.26 8.79
C SER A 748 -35.06 -41.86 9.81
N LYS A 749 -36.29 -41.56 9.38
CA LYS A 749 -37.39 -41.24 10.30
C LYS A 749 -37.84 -42.50 11.08
N PRO A 750 -37.78 -42.52 12.43
CA PRO A 750 -38.19 -43.68 13.22
C PRO A 750 -39.66 -44.08 13.00
N SER A 751 -39.93 -45.38 13.17
CA SER A 751 -41.30 -45.92 13.14
C SER A 751 -42.09 -45.40 14.35
N GLY A 752 -43.09 -44.56 14.09
CA GLY A 752 -43.91 -43.89 15.11
C GLY A 752 -43.79 -42.37 15.13
N TRP A 753 -42.79 -41.80 14.46
CA TRP A 753 -42.64 -40.34 14.35
C TRP A 753 -43.48 -39.80 13.19
N ASN A 754 -44.30 -38.78 13.45
CA ASN A 754 -45.16 -38.16 12.43
C ASN A 754 -44.37 -37.30 11.45
N ALA A 755 -43.40 -36.54 11.96
CA ALA A 755 -42.46 -35.72 11.21
C ALA A 755 -41.02 -36.01 11.67
N LEU A 756 -40.03 -35.36 11.06
CA LEU A 756 -38.64 -35.44 11.47
C LEU A 756 -38.01 -34.05 11.38
N TYR A 757 -37.58 -33.52 12.52
CA TYR A 757 -36.91 -32.24 12.65
C TYR A 757 -35.45 -32.44 13.03
N ALA A 758 -34.59 -31.51 12.58
CA ALA A 758 -33.22 -31.35 13.04
C ALA A 758 -33.09 -30.00 13.77
N TYR A 759 -32.88 -30.05 15.07
CA TYR A 759 -32.43 -28.90 15.87
C TYR A 759 -30.89 -28.96 15.94
N VAL A 760 -30.23 -28.00 15.30
CA VAL A 760 -28.77 -27.94 15.19
C VAL A 760 -28.25 -26.69 15.88
N TYR A 761 -27.21 -26.83 16.71
CA TYR A 761 -26.64 -25.73 17.50
C TYR A 761 -25.13 -25.86 17.68
N THR A 762 -24.46 -24.77 18.08
CA THR A 762 -23.02 -24.74 18.38
C THR A 762 -22.76 -24.63 19.88
N GLY A 763 -21.83 -25.42 20.41
CA GLY A 763 -21.33 -25.29 21.80
C GLY A 763 -22.36 -25.57 22.90
N ASP A 764 -22.16 -24.93 24.07
CA ASP A 764 -23.04 -24.97 25.24
C ASP A 764 -23.19 -23.57 25.89
N GLY A 765 -24.27 -23.36 26.65
CA GLY A 765 -24.53 -22.09 27.35
C GLY A 765 -25.23 -21.00 26.54
N THR A 766 -25.19 -19.76 27.05
CA THR A 766 -25.97 -18.61 26.53
C THR A 766 -25.47 -18.02 25.21
N THR A 767 -24.35 -18.50 24.69
CA THR A 767 -23.74 -18.09 23.42
C THR A 767 -24.03 -19.06 22.28
N ALA A 768 -24.69 -20.19 22.54
CA ALA A 768 -25.02 -21.20 21.55
C ALA A 768 -25.96 -20.65 20.47
N LYS A 769 -25.50 -20.59 19.22
CA LYS A 769 -26.34 -20.28 18.06
C LYS A 769 -27.03 -21.55 17.59
N SER A 770 -28.28 -21.44 17.16
CA SER A 770 -29.09 -22.57 16.67
C SER A 770 -29.75 -22.26 15.33
N ASN A 771 -30.07 -23.30 14.56
CA ASN A 771 -30.64 -23.18 13.22
C ASN A 771 -32.09 -22.66 13.19
N ALA A 772 -32.85 -22.88 14.27
CA ALA A 772 -34.18 -22.33 14.53
C ALA A 772 -34.51 -22.50 16.03
N THR A 773 -35.62 -21.93 16.51
CA THR A 773 -36.18 -22.29 17.82
C THR A 773 -36.62 -23.77 17.83
N TRP A 774 -36.63 -24.40 19.01
CA TRP A 774 -37.14 -25.77 19.18
C TRP A 774 -38.57 -25.88 18.61
N PRO A 775 -38.90 -26.90 17.78
CA PRO A 775 -38.19 -28.16 17.52
C PRO A 775 -37.05 -28.14 16.48
N GLY A 776 -36.63 -26.99 15.97
CA GLY A 776 -35.67 -26.91 14.85
C GLY A 776 -36.37 -26.92 13.49
N VAL A 777 -35.65 -27.36 12.45
CA VAL A 777 -36.15 -27.30 11.06
C VAL A 777 -36.60 -28.69 10.59
N ALA A 778 -37.77 -28.76 9.95
CA ALA A 778 -38.28 -30.00 9.35
C ALA A 778 -37.36 -30.46 8.21
N MET A 779 -36.97 -31.74 8.23
CA MET A 779 -36.11 -32.31 7.18
C MET A 779 -36.93 -32.69 5.95
N THR A 780 -36.31 -32.63 4.76
CA THR A 780 -36.97 -32.97 3.49
C THR A 780 -36.73 -34.43 3.13
N GLN A 781 -37.76 -35.20 2.79
CA GLN A 781 -37.59 -36.57 2.32
C GLN A 781 -37.08 -36.61 0.88
N LEU A 782 -36.03 -37.41 0.61
CA LEU A 782 -35.52 -37.68 -0.72
C LEU A 782 -36.52 -38.54 -1.52
N THR A 783 -36.85 -38.07 -2.72
CA THR A 783 -37.70 -38.78 -3.70
C THR A 783 -36.90 -39.72 -4.62
N ALA A 784 -35.59 -39.52 -4.71
CA ALA A 784 -34.63 -40.31 -5.51
C ALA A 784 -33.30 -40.45 -4.74
N ASP A 785 -32.41 -41.32 -5.23
CA ASP A 785 -31.05 -41.42 -4.71
C ASP A 785 -30.22 -40.21 -5.14
N ASP A 786 -29.59 -39.49 -4.20
CA ASP A 786 -28.86 -38.23 -4.47
C ASP A 786 -27.32 -38.41 -4.53
N GLY A 787 -26.85 -39.66 -4.61
CA GLY A 787 -25.43 -40.02 -4.55
C GLY A 787 -24.85 -40.08 -3.13
N CYS A 788 -25.51 -39.47 -2.14
CA CYS A 788 -25.17 -39.60 -0.72
C CYS A 788 -26.04 -40.65 -0.02
N ALA A 789 -27.35 -40.56 -0.19
CA ALA A 789 -28.35 -41.39 0.47
C ALA A 789 -29.38 -41.97 -0.51
N LYS A 790 -30.14 -42.96 -0.04
CA LYS A 790 -31.22 -43.61 -0.81
C LYS A 790 -32.53 -42.84 -0.71
N ALA A 791 -33.36 -42.94 -1.76
CA ALA A 791 -34.74 -42.49 -1.75
C ALA A 791 -35.48 -42.97 -0.48
N GLY A 792 -36.26 -42.08 0.13
CA GLY A 792 -36.96 -42.32 1.39
C GLY A 792 -36.21 -41.87 2.66
N MET A 793 -34.88 -41.65 2.59
CA MET A 793 -34.13 -40.95 3.64
C MET A 793 -34.51 -39.47 3.68
N TYR A 794 -34.32 -38.82 4.83
CA TYR A 794 -34.51 -37.37 4.99
C TYR A 794 -33.16 -36.65 4.94
N ARG A 795 -33.15 -35.40 4.45
CA ARG A 795 -31.97 -34.57 4.25
C ARG A 795 -32.20 -33.16 4.81
N TYR A 796 -31.14 -32.58 5.39
CA TYR A 796 -31.10 -31.17 5.78
C TYR A 796 -29.69 -30.60 5.55
N GLU A 797 -29.61 -29.45 4.85
CA GLU A 797 -28.41 -28.62 4.81
C GLU A 797 -28.41 -27.69 6.00
N VAL A 798 -27.41 -27.81 6.87
CA VAL A 798 -27.25 -26.93 8.02
C VAL A 798 -26.66 -25.60 7.53
N PRO A 799 -27.26 -24.45 7.87
CA PRO A 799 -26.66 -23.14 7.61
C PRO A 799 -25.40 -22.95 8.45
N ASP A 800 -24.54 -22.00 8.07
CA ASP A 800 -23.44 -21.63 8.96
C ASP A 800 -24.00 -20.93 10.22
N LEU A 801 -23.66 -21.48 11.38
CA LEU A 801 -23.96 -20.98 12.72
C LEU A 801 -22.72 -20.33 13.37
N GLY A 802 -21.62 -20.20 12.64
CA GLY A 802 -20.34 -19.66 13.08
C GLY A 802 -19.41 -20.71 13.70
N THR A 803 -18.44 -20.22 14.47
CA THR A 803 -17.42 -21.06 15.10
C THR A 803 -17.98 -21.89 16.27
N GLY A 804 -17.60 -23.16 16.33
CA GLY A 804 -17.96 -24.06 17.43
C GLY A 804 -18.14 -25.52 17.00
N THR A 805 -18.31 -26.41 17.98
CA THR A 805 -18.69 -27.80 17.71
C THR A 805 -20.19 -27.86 17.41
N TYR A 806 -20.56 -28.24 16.20
CA TYR A 806 -21.95 -28.42 15.79
C TYR A 806 -22.53 -29.68 16.43
N ARG A 807 -23.74 -29.56 16.95
CA ARG A 807 -24.50 -30.66 17.57
C ARG A 807 -25.91 -30.70 17.02
N VAL A 808 -26.45 -31.89 16.78
CA VAL A 808 -27.84 -32.09 16.33
C VAL A 808 -28.65 -32.94 17.29
N ILE A 809 -29.91 -32.56 17.48
CA ILE A 809 -30.96 -33.35 18.13
C ILE A 809 -32.04 -33.58 17.08
N PHE A 810 -32.39 -34.85 16.84
CA PHE A 810 -33.55 -35.19 16.01
C PHE A 810 -34.79 -35.32 16.89
N ASN A 811 -35.94 -34.86 16.41
CA ASN A 811 -37.20 -35.00 17.13
C ASN A 811 -38.42 -35.09 16.19
N ASP A 812 -39.57 -35.50 16.74
CA ASP A 812 -40.83 -35.69 15.99
C ASP A 812 -41.69 -34.41 15.86
N GLY A 813 -41.21 -33.28 16.37
CA GLY A 813 -41.97 -32.04 16.55
C GLY A 813 -42.83 -32.03 17.83
N GLY A 814 -42.79 -33.08 18.63
CA GLY A 814 -43.59 -33.28 19.83
C GLY A 814 -42.74 -33.67 21.04
N SER A 815 -42.99 -34.86 21.60
CA SER A 815 -42.35 -35.33 22.83
C SER A 815 -41.24 -36.36 22.61
N GLN A 816 -41.00 -36.81 21.37
CA GLN A 816 -40.01 -37.82 21.05
C GLN A 816 -38.76 -37.16 20.45
N GLN A 817 -37.59 -37.45 21.03
CA GLN A 817 -36.31 -36.91 20.59
C GLN A 817 -35.17 -37.90 20.77
N THR A 818 -34.08 -37.70 20.02
CA THR A 818 -32.83 -38.44 20.16
C THR A 818 -31.65 -37.50 19.84
N PRO A 819 -30.68 -37.29 20.77
CA PRO A 819 -30.61 -37.85 22.13
C PRO A 819 -31.79 -37.44 23.04
N GLY A 820 -31.91 -38.06 24.21
CA GLY A 820 -33.03 -37.86 25.13
C GLY A 820 -33.08 -36.45 25.73
N ALA A 821 -34.21 -36.08 26.34
CA ALA A 821 -34.38 -34.77 26.96
C ALA A 821 -33.25 -34.46 27.97
N GLN A 822 -32.70 -33.24 27.89
CA GLN A 822 -31.54 -32.76 28.67
C GLN A 822 -30.20 -33.46 28.36
N GLN A 823 -30.12 -34.36 27.37
CA GLN A 823 -28.85 -34.87 26.85
C GLN A 823 -28.30 -33.93 25.76
N ALA A 824 -26.98 -33.84 25.65
CA ALA A 824 -26.33 -33.06 24.60
C ALA A 824 -26.55 -33.70 23.22
N GLY A 825 -26.77 -32.88 22.18
CA GLY A 825 -26.91 -33.34 20.81
C GLY A 825 -25.65 -34.04 20.27
N MET A 826 -25.86 -34.91 19.29
CA MET A 826 -24.80 -35.67 18.61
C MET A 826 -23.90 -34.74 17.81
N GLU A 827 -22.58 -34.92 17.89
CA GLU A 827 -21.61 -34.10 17.15
C GLU A 827 -21.75 -34.30 15.63
N LEU A 828 -21.87 -33.20 14.91
CA LEU A 828 -22.08 -33.16 13.46
C LEU A 828 -20.88 -32.50 12.78
N LYS A 829 -20.25 -33.20 11.84
CA LYS A 829 -19.07 -32.73 11.12
C LYS A 829 -19.05 -33.21 9.67
N GLY A 830 -19.21 -32.29 8.72
CA GLY A 830 -19.32 -32.58 7.30
C GLY A 830 -20.63 -33.29 6.95
N THR A 831 -20.55 -34.28 6.07
CA THR A 831 -21.70 -35.05 5.63
C THR A 831 -21.88 -36.31 6.48
N MET A 832 -23.00 -36.42 7.19
CA MET A 832 -23.27 -37.52 8.12
C MET A 832 -24.70 -38.06 8.00
N ALA A 833 -24.91 -39.30 8.44
CA ALA A 833 -26.20 -39.98 8.45
C ALA A 833 -26.56 -40.52 9.84
N TRP A 834 -27.82 -40.32 10.23
CA TRP A 834 -28.46 -40.92 11.40
C TRP A 834 -29.44 -42.02 10.99
N THR A 835 -29.32 -43.19 11.60
CA THR A 835 -30.19 -44.35 11.34
C THR A 835 -30.91 -44.84 12.62
N GLY A 836 -30.98 -43.98 13.64
CA GLY A 836 -31.44 -44.33 14.99
C GLY A 836 -30.29 -44.50 16.00
N GLY A 837 -30.60 -44.36 17.30
CA GLY A 837 -29.63 -44.42 18.38
C GLY A 837 -28.84 -43.11 18.60
N ASP A 838 -27.86 -43.13 19.51
CA ASP A 838 -27.20 -41.92 20.02
C ASP A 838 -25.91 -41.53 19.26
N THR A 839 -25.75 -41.96 18.00
CA THR A 839 -24.54 -41.68 17.20
C THR A 839 -24.85 -41.31 15.74
N LEU A 840 -24.00 -40.44 15.18
CA LEU A 840 -23.97 -40.12 13.75
C LEU A 840 -22.85 -40.89 13.04
N ASN A 841 -23.12 -41.36 11.82
CA ASN A 841 -22.13 -42.04 10.97
C ASN A 841 -21.68 -41.10 9.84
N THR A 842 -20.37 -41.00 9.58
CA THR A 842 -19.86 -40.25 8.42
C THR A 842 -20.30 -40.90 7.12
N LEU A 843 -20.75 -40.10 6.14
CA LEU A 843 -21.32 -40.57 4.89
C LEU A 843 -20.43 -40.16 3.70
N SER A 844 -20.02 -41.14 2.88
CA SER A 844 -19.22 -40.91 1.67
C SER A 844 -20.10 -40.92 0.42
N CYS A 845 -20.30 -39.76 -0.20
CA CYS A 845 -21.14 -39.62 -1.39
C CYS A 845 -20.39 -39.99 -2.67
N GLN A 846 -21.09 -40.58 -3.64
CA GLN A 846 -20.57 -40.83 -4.98
C GLN A 846 -20.94 -39.70 -5.94
N THR A 847 -19.98 -39.28 -6.76
CA THR A 847 -20.18 -38.26 -7.79
C THR A 847 -20.94 -38.84 -8.99
N VAL A 848 -22.18 -38.41 -9.21
CA VAL A 848 -22.97 -38.81 -10.38
C VAL A 848 -22.56 -37.97 -11.61
N PRO A 849 -22.22 -38.58 -12.76
CA PRO A 849 -21.89 -37.83 -13.97
C PRO A 849 -23.11 -37.09 -14.57
N PRO A 850 -22.95 -35.87 -15.13
CA PRO A 850 -24.03 -35.12 -15.76
C PRO A 850 -24.52 -35.81 -17.05
N THR A 851 -25.81 -35.69 -17.36
CA THR A 851 -26.43 -36.32 -18.54
C THR A 851 -26.64 -35.31 -19.68
N THR A 852 -26.24 -35.67 -20.90
CA THR A 852 -26.19 -34.73 -22.04
C THR A 852 -27.52 -34.48 -22.74
N ASN A 853 -28.57 -35.24 -22.43
CA ASN A 853 -29.78 -35.31 -23.28
C ASN A 853 -31.01 -34.58 -22.69
N GLY A 854 -30.81 -33.68 -21.70
CA GLY A 854 -31.93 -33.00 -21.02
C GLY A 854 -32.23 -31.57 -21.46
N ILE A 855 -31.31 -30.86 -22.12
CA ILE A 855 -31.56 -29.47 -22.54
C ILE A 855 -32.28 -29.46 -23.91
N THR A 856 -33.38 -28.71 -23.99
CA THR A 856 -34.26 -28.62 -25.16
C THR A 856 -34.50 -27.16 -25.56
N GLY A 857 -34.65 -26.86 -26.84
CA GLY A 857 -34.99 -25.51 -27.33
C GLY A 857 -35.01 -25.44 -28.85
N ASP A 858 -35.46 -24.31 -29.40
CA ASP A 858 -35.55 -24.13 -30.86
C ASP A 858 -34.15 -24.22 -31.51
N GLY A 859 -34.01 -25.16 -32.46
CA GLY A 859 -32.75 -25.44 -33.15
C GLY A 859 -31.78 -26.37 -32.40
N VAL A 860 -32.16 -26.89 -31.21
CA VAL A 860 -31.37 -27.92 -30.51
C VAL A 860 -31.55 -29.27 -31.21
N THR A 861 -30.46 -29.89 -31.65
CA THR A 861 -30.43 -31.22 -32.27
C THR A 861 -29.22 -32.01 -31.76
N ASP A 862 -29.43 -33.28 -31.38
CA ASP A 862 -28.37 -34.20 -30.92
C ASP A 862 -27.43 -33.66 -29.83
N GLY A 863 -27.98 -32.90 -28.87
CA GLY A 863 -27.21 -32.31 -27.76
C GLY A 863 -26.34 -31.11 -28.15
N ALA A 864 -26.56 -30.54 -29.35
CA ALA A 864 -25.90 -29.35 -29.83
C ALA A 864 -26.87 -28.29 -30.37
N LEU A 865 -26.42 -27.05 -30.44
CA LEU A 865 -27.14 -25.91 -31.00
C LEU A 865 -26.17 -25.01 -31.78
N ALA A 866 -26.61 -24.46 -32.91
CA ALA A 866 -25.84 -23.48 -33.68
C ALA A 866 -26.63 -22.18 -33.88
N ILE A 867 -26.05 -21.05 -33.46
CA ILE A 867 -26.66 -19.71 -33.57
C ILE A 867 -25.67 -18.73 -34.20
N ALA A 868 -26.14 -17.55 -34.62
CA ALA A 868 -25.27 -16.46 -35.06
C ALA A 868 -25.03 -15.47 -33.92
N ALA A 869 -23.93 -14.71 -33.96
CA ALA A 869 -23.71 -13.61 -33.02
C ALA A 869 -24.89 -12.61 -33.01
N GLY A 870 -25.28 -12.15 -31.81
CA GLY A 870 -26.44 -11.28 -31.57
C GLY A 870 -27.81 -11.98 -31.64
N LYS A 871 -27.89 -13.29 -31.90
CA LYS A 871 -29.15 -14.06 -31.85
C LYS A 871 -29.40 -14.67 -30.48
N THR A 872 -30.68 -14.81 -30.15
CA THR A 872 -31.15 -15.37 -28.88
C THR A 872 -31.97 -16.63 -29.10
N VAL A 873 -31.91 -17.56 -28.14
CA VAL A 873 -32.73 -18.79 -28.10
C VAL A 873 -33.15 -19.03 -26.65
N GLN A 874 -34.41 -19.38 -26.43
CA GLN A 874 -34.90 -19.78 -25.11
C GLN A 874 -34.72 -21.30 -24.95
N LEU A 875 -33.99 -21.71 -23.92
CA LEU A 875 -33.79 -23.11 -23.57
C LEU A 875 -34.73 -23.53 -22.42
N GLY A 876 -34.95 -24.83 -22.33
CA GLY A 876 -35.69 -25.52 -21.27
C GLY A 876 -35.06 -26.87 -20.97
N VAL A 877 -35.64 -27.58 -20.00
CA VAL A 877 -35.20 -28.92 -19.57
C VAL A 877 -36.33 -29.92 -19.79
N ASN A 878 -36.01 -31.07 -20.41
CA ASN A 878 -36.94 -32.17 -20.72
C ASN A 878 -38.25 -31.68 -21.39
N GLY A 879 -38.14 -30.71 -22.32
CA GLY A 879 -39.28 -30.16 -23.06
C GLY A 879 -40.09 -29.09 -22.32
N LYS A 880 -39.61 -28.56 -21.18
CA LYS A 880 -40.28 -27.50 -20.41
C LYS A 880 -39.35 -26.31 -20.17
N THR A 881 -39.86 -25.09 -20.36
CA THR A 881 -39.21 -23.88 -19.85
C THR A 881 -39.22 -23.92 -18.32
N VAL A 882 -38.08 -23.61 -17.68
CA VAL A 882 -37.92 -23.71 -16.22
C VAL A 882 -37.65 -22.33 -15.62
N SER A 883 -38.45 -21.93 -14.64
CA SER A 883 -38.29 -20.68 -13.90
C SER A 883 -37.44 -20.86 -12.63
N MET A 884 -36.89 -19.78 -12.09
CA MET A 884 -36.37 -19.81 -10.72
C MET A 884 -37.48 -20.06 -9.70
N PRO A 885 -37.22 -20.79 -8.60
CA PRO A 885 -35.90 -21.22 -8.12
C PRO A 885 -35.41 -22.56 -8.67
N ASP A 886 -36.17 -23.22 -9.55
CA ASP A 886 -36.05 -24.67 -9.82
C ASP A 886 -34.89 -25.07 -10.74
N ALA A 887 -34.21 -24.11 -11.36
CA ALA A 887 -33.07 -24.33 -12.24
C ALA A 887 -32.02 -23.21 -12.14
N LYS A 888 -30.73 -23.59 -12.12
CA LYS A 888 -29.58 -22.68 -12.22
C LYS A 888 -28.84 -22.91 -13.52
N TRP A 889 -28.75 -21.87 -14.36
CA TRP A 889 -28.13 -21.91 -15.69
C TRP A 889 -26.78 -21.19 -15.70
N TRP A 890 -25.80 -21.71 -16.44
CA TRP A 890 -24.50 -21.05 -16.69
C TRP A 890 -23.87 -21.51 -18.02
N SER A 891 -22.85 -20.80 -18.50
CA SER A 891 -22.04 -21.20 -19.66
C SER A 891 -20.55 -21.27 -19.31
N ASP A 892 -19.80 -22.12 -20.01
CA ASP A 892 -18.37 -22.34 -19.73
C ASP A 892 -17.40 -21.46 -20.55
N GLY A 893 -17.87 -20.78 -21.59
CA GLY A 893 -17.04 -20.03 -22.53
C GLY A 893 -17.70 -18.73 -23.00
N SER A 894 -16.89 -17.80 -23.50
CA SER A 894 -17.31 -16.45 -23.91
C SER A 894 -18.18 -16.39 -25.16
N ALA A 895 -18.33 -17.48 -25.92
CA ALA A 895 -19.16 -17.47 -27.12
C ALA A 895 -20.65 -17.23 -26.82
N VAL A 896 -21.15 -17.66 -25.66
CA VAL A 896 -22.58 -17.60 -25.30
C VAL A 896 -22.79 -17.05 -23.89
N ALA A 897 -23.64 -16.02 -23.77
CA ALA A 897 -24.19 -15.57 -22.50
C ALA A 897 -25.53 -16.28 -22.22
N VAL A 898 -25.83 -16.55 -20.95
CA VAL A 898 -27.09 -17.19 -20.53
C VAL A 898 -27.69 -16.47 -19.31
N THR A 899 -29.01 -16.26 -19.32
CA THR A 899 -29.74 -15.72 -18.17
C THR A 899 -30.10 -16.84 -17.18
N GLY A 900 -30.42 -16.46 -15.94
CA GLY A 900 -30.92 -17.40 -14.93
C GLY A 900 -32.27 -18.06 -15.25
N THR A 901 -32.90 -17.76 -16.39
CA THR A 901 -34.12 -18.40 -16.89
C THR A 901 -33.88 -19.22 -18.18
N GLY A 902 -32.63 -19.49 -18.54
CA GLY A 902 -32.28 -20.28 -19.73
C GLY A 902 -32.39 -19.54 -21.07
N LEU A 903 -32.55 -18.22 -21.08
CA LEU A 903 -32.43 -17.43 -22.32
C LEU A 903 -30.95 -17.29 -22.66
N ILE A 904 -30.52 -17.76 -23.83
CA ILE A 904 -29.14 -17.61 -24.31
C ILE A 904 -29.01 -16.53 -25.36
N VAL A 905 -27.81 -15.94 -25.47
CA VAL A 905 -27.41 -14.96 -26.50
C VAL A 905 -26.06 -15.36 -27.07
N GLY A 906 -25.93 -15.43 -28.39
CA GLY A 906 -24.64 -15.58 -29.06
C GLY A 906 -23.85 -14.27 -29.00
N VAL A 907 -22.63 -14.30 -28.47
CA VAL A 907 -21.82 -13.10 -28.17
C VAL A 907 -20.65 -12.96 -29.16
N THR A 908 -19.85 -14.00 -29.32
CA THR A 908 -18.69 -14.03 -30.24
C THR A 908 -18.55 -15.41 -30.87
N ALA A 909 -17.94 -15.49 -32.05
CA ALA A 909 -17.76 -16.76 -32.76
C ALA A 909 -16.90 -17.75 -31.94
N GLY A 910 -17.35 -19.00 -31.86
CA GLY A 910 -16.75 -20.03 -31.01
C GLY A 910 -17.79 -21.02 -30.46
N THR A 911 -17.37 -21.95 -29.62
CA THR A 911 -18.27 -22.92 -28.97
C THR A 911 -18.19 -22.81 -27.46
N SER A 912 -19.35 -22.75 -26.80
CA SER A 912 -19.49 -22.80 -25.33
C SER A 912 -20.46 -23.91 -24.95
N THR A 913 -20.19 -24.63 -23.87
CA THR A 913 -21.17 -25.50 -23.21
C THR A 913 -22.07 -24.65 -22.32
N VAL A 914 -23.38 -24.69 -22.58
CA VAL A 914 -24.41 -24.20 -21.67
C VAL A 914 -24.83 -25.35 -20.77
N SER A 915 -24.89 -25.11 -19.46
CA SER A 915 -25.21 -26.10 -18.43
C SER A 915 -26.38 -25.63 -17.57
N VAL A 916 -27.14 -26.58 -17.03
CA VAL A 916 -28.22 -26.30 -16.07
C VAL A 916 -28.28 -27.39 -15.01
N THR A 917 -28.41 -26.98 -13.75
CA THR A 917 -28.72 -27.86 -12.63
C THR A 917 -30.15 -27.60 -12.18
N THR A 918 -30.99 -28.64 -12.20
CA THR A 918 -32.29 -28.67 -11.54
C THR A 918 -32.16 -29.31 -10.15
N VAL A 919 -33.26 -29.43 -9.41
CA VAL A 919 -33.30 -30.16 -8.12
C VAL A 919 -32.83 -31.62 -8.27
N ASP A 920 -33.06 -32.24 -9.43
CA ASP A 920 -32.87 -33.68 -9.65
C ASP A 920 -31.60 -34.05 -10.43
N ALA A 921 -31.05 -33.15 -11.26
CA ALA A 921 -29.93 -33.48 -12.16
C ALA A 921 -29.18 -32.26 -12.71
N THR A 922 -27.98 -32.49 -13.26
CA THR A 922 -27.25 -31.52 -14.10
C THR A 922 -27.21 -31.98 -15.55
N TYR A 923 -27.51 -31.06 -16.46
CA TYR A 923 -27.55 -31.27 -17.91
C TYR A 923 -26.63 -30.28 -18.63
N GLN A 924 -26.16 -30.63 -19.82
CA GLN A 924 -25.23 -29.81 -20.62
C GLN A 924 -25.60 -29.84 -22.11
N LEU A 925 -25.31 -28.75 -22.83
CA LEU A 925 -25.57 -28.54 -24.26
C LEU A 925 -24.39 -27.79 -24.90
N ALA A 926 -23.83 -28.31 -25.98
CA ALA A 926 -22.81 -27.58 -26.74
C ALA A 926 -23.46 -26.54 -27.66
N VAL A 927 -23.09 -25.26 -27.54
CA VAL A 927 -23.64 -24.17 -28.35
C VAL A 927 -22.53 -23.50 -29.15
N THR A 928 -22.61 -23.61 -30.48
CA THR A 928 -21.67 -23.00 -31.42
C THR A 928 -22.24 -21.70 -31.98
N VAL A 929 -21.53 -20.60 -31.77
CA VAL A 929 -21.82 -19.30 -32.38
C VAL A 929 -21.00 -19.16 -33.65
N LYS A 930 -21.68 -18.88 -34.76
CA LYS A 930 -21.12 -18.60 -36.08
C LYS A 930 -21.02 -17.09 -36.34
#